data_AF-A0A847GDJ4-F1
#
_entry.id   AF-A0A847GDJ4-F1
#
_cell.length_a   1.000
_cell.length_b   1.000
_cell.length_c   1.000
_cell.angle_alpha   90.00
_cell.angle_beta   90.00
_cell.angle_gamma   90.00
#
_symmetry.space_group_name_H-M   'P 1'
#
loop_
_entity.id
_entity.type
_entity.pdbx_description
1 polymer ?
#
loop_
_entity_poly.entity_id
_entity_poly.type
_entity_poly.pdbx_seq_one_letter_code
_entity_poly.pdbx_strand_id
1 'polypeptide(L)'
;MSVTLLLAMALCAVGGVEVTVAPDQPLPFVYVDDPLIIELVSAEEAVARVKLRLQATHRSDAAEITLGDALLPAGAPRWLAVKDDPHGRGAYTAEISLEIQGEIEKHTARYCRIDRPAAQRLLPLYAAVAGEADDRLLLALKSAGIRCIRLDAAHPDFAGAVSRAVAAGLSVVAGLSADAVPETVRETVKSLPEQHCARLLRWEIQYTGDNQAFAALLGAVKQGACPAPAAVVVPRPALFAQFLTGHPGTPLRQCVLAAEGAPDPAAVGEMRREAFRHGMDGWAFHAWWRPRNGEDASGGAMAARFFMLLRAGTGQFGVDAARITAGGELLEPAAWVNGLAVRLDGVAYAGDLPLTGGVRAPLFRRNEKWTLALWGEGGAAKADIPLEGAAGVEWSDALGNPMPAPDPPSLTAESAPVYITGTGGVLPGRAATALANSLAGAFLGNDEYKTLTLNGLREVVTAIHAETGGASGRARFLDLLRLLPKVEELRQNGQAPAHTALPALHDLAALARALCLVEDDRGELFLEPLNDIIARCEELQSLYLTGTTAHDDGPTRGEWLLSEVRRLVDEAEALEQAGRRVEASAVAMLAEAWAQGLVVASKAPAAAPPALAPAAAPAPPPAEKAAAPAAAAKPAQAPAKDSPAPEKPAGEVVHVVVSGDNPSKIAAKYGVTVDNLLSWNNLKKSSRLNIGDKLVIRQPGKMPEAPKTGSSRRR
;
A
#
# COMPACT_ATOMS: atom_id res chain seq x y z
N MET A 1 49.33 -29.92 49.31
CA MET A 1 50.57 -29.14 49.55
C MET A 1 51.19 -28.91 48.19
N SER A 2 51.39 -27.69 47.68
CA SER A 2 51.19 -26.33 48.25
C SER A 2 50.54 -25.47 47.15
N VAL A 3 49.51 -24.64 47.41
CA VAL A 3 49.62 -23.29 48.01
C VAL A 3 50.82 -22.52 47.46
N THR A 4 50.60 -21.80 46.36
CA THR A 4 51.44 -20.67 45.94
C THR A 4 50.62 -19.40 46.13
N LEU A 5 51.04 -18.60 47.11
CA LEU A 5 50.38 -17.36 47.52
C LEU A 5 50.67 -16.27 46.47
N LEU A 6 49.68 -15.88 45.66
CA LEU A 6 49.80 -14.62 44.90
C LEU A 6 49.39 -13.47 45.83
N LEU A 7 50.32 -12.56 46.08
CA LEU A 7 50.14 -11.46 47.02
C LEU A 7 49.13 -10.45 46.45
N ALA A 8 48.03 -10.21 47.15
CA ALA A 8 47.10 -9.15 46.81
C ALA A 8 47.76 -7.78 47.06
N MET A 9 48.18 -7.11 45.99
CA MET A 9 48.43 -5.67 46.02
C MET A 9 47.11 -4.95 45.78
N ALA A 10 46.51 -4.45 46.85
CA ALA A 10 45.33 -3.59 46.77
C ALA A 10 45.73 -2.22 46.20
N LEU A 11 45.62 -2.05 44.88
CA LEU A 11 45.13 -0.78 44.35
C LEU A 11 43.60 -0.85 44.47
N CYS A 12 43.01 0.15 45.11
CA CYS A 12 41.56 0.32 45.10
C CYS A 12 41.17 0.78 43.69
N ALA A 13 40.79 -0.16 42.83
CA ALA A 13 40.01 0.17 41.65
C ALA A 13 38.63 0.56 42.14
N VAL A 14 38.23 1.82 41.92
CA VAL A 14 36.86 2.29 42.20
C VAL A 14 35.89 1.38 41.46
N GLY A 15 34.86 0.90 42.18
CA GLY A 15 33.83 0.04 41.60
C GLY A 15 33.01 0.82 40.56
N GLY A 16 33.36 0.64 39.28
CA GLY A 16 32.79 1.43 38.19
C GLY A 16 31.27 1.38 38.13
N VAL A 17 30.66 2.49 37.74
CA VAL A 17 29.21 2.66 37.74
C VAL A 17 28.59 2.09 36.47
N GLU A 18 27.59 1.21 36.61
CA GLU A 18 26.76 0.79 35.49
C GLU A 18 25.76 1.90 35.15
N VAL A 19 25.66 2.24 33.86
CA VAL A 19 24.84 3.35 33.36
C VAL A 19 23.88 2.86 32.29
N THR A 20 22.59 2.90 32.60
CA THR A 20 21.50 2.53 31.68
C THR A 20 20.72 3.78 31.26
N VAL A 21 20.46 3.93 29.97
CA VAL A 21 19.71 5.06 29.40
C VAL A 21 18.33 4.58 28.92
N ALA A 22 17.28 5.32 29.28
CA ALA A 22 15.88 4.90 29.15
C ALA A 22 15.57 3.54 29.84
N PRO A 23 15.93 3.36 31.13
CA PRO A 23 15.73 2.11 31.89
C PRO A 23 14.24 1.74 32.06
N ASP A 24 13.35 2.71 31.90
CA ASP A 24 11.89 2.55 31.94
C ASP A 24 11.31 1.95 30.64
N GLN A 25 12.10 1.86 29.57
CA GLN A 25 11.69 1.32 28.27
C GLN A 25 12.33 -0.05 27.98
N PRO A 26 11.63 -0.96 27.29
CA PRO A 26 12.16 -2.29 26.93
C PRO A 26 13.26 -2.25 25.86
N LEU A 27 13.48 -1.08 25.26
CA LEU A 27 14.45 -0.77 24.22
C LEU A 27 14.97 0.65 24.45
N PRO A 28 16.20 1.01 24.01
CA PRO A 28 16.75 2.35 24.21
C PRO A 28 16.08 3.38 23.27
N PHE A 29 14.89 3.81 23.64
CA PHE A 29 14.17 4.93 23.05
C PHE A 29 13.46 5.73 24.14
N VAL A 30 13.09 6.97 23.83
CA VAL A 30 12.27 7.82 24.71
C VAL A 30 11.13 8.42 23.89
N TYR A 31 9.94 8.57 24.48
CA TYR A 31 8.85 9.23 23.78
C TYR A 31 9.02 10.75 23.78
N VAL A 32 8.64 11.42 22.70
CA VAL A 32 8.76 12.90 22.54
C VAL A 32 8.22 13.68 23.75
N ASP A 33 7.13 13.19 24.36
CA ASP A 33 6.46 13.83 25.50
C ASP A 33 7.04 13.46 26.89
N ASP A 34 7.91 12.45 26.97
CA ASP A 34 8.50 11.95 28.22
C ASP A 34 9.92 12.52 28.41
N PRO A 35 10.41 12.73 29.65
CA PRO A 35 11.79 13.13 29.92
C PRO A 35 12.75 11.95 29.76
N LEU A 36 13.99 12.22 29.37
CA LEU A 36 15.05 11.21 29.39
C LEU A 36 15.36 10.76 30.84
N ILE A 37 15.33 9.46 31.09
CA ILE A 37 15.72 8.86 32.37
C ILE A 37 17.07 8.14 32.22
N ILE A 38 17.92 8.28 33.22
CA ILE A 38 19.18 7.56 33.38
C ILE A 38 19.12 6.79 34.69
N GLU A 39 19.51 5.53 34.67
CA GLU A 39 19.77 4.73 35.87
C GLU A 39 21.28 4.59 36.07
N LEU A 40 21.71 4.80 37.31
CA LEU A 40 23.08 4.60 37.77
C LEU A 40 23.09 3.53 38.86
N VAL A 41 23.93 2.51 38.73
CA VAL A 41 24.15 1.48 39.76
C VAL A 41 25.65 1.42 40.08
N SER A 42 26.03 1.68 41.33
CA SER A 42 27.41 1.49 41.79
C SER A 42 27.49 0.26 42.70
N ALA A 43 28.63 -0.44 42.68
CA ALA A 43 28.90 -1.53 43.61
C ALA A 43 29.16 -1.05 45.06
N GLU A 44 29.50 0.23 45.24
CA GLU A 44 29.88 0.84 46.52
C GLU A 44 29.04 2.11 46.79
N GLU A 45 29.11 2.65 48.02
CA GLU A 45 28.47 3.93 48.31
C GLU A 45 29.31 5.09 47.76
N ALA A 46 28.73 5.87 46.85
CA ALA A 46 29.42 6.96 46.17
C ALA A 46 28.55 8.22 46.06
N VAL A 47 29.21 9.36 45.85
CA VAL A 47 28.56 10.58 45.36
C VAL A 47 29.18 10.89 44.00
N ALA A 48 28.38 10.81 42.95
CA ALA A 48 28.80 11.07 41.57
C ALA A 48 28.25 12.42 41.12
N ARG A 49 29.10 13.34 40.65
CA ARG A 49 28.62 14.51 39.92
C ARG A 49 28.38 14.14 38.47
N VAL A 50 27.13 14.28 38.03
CA VAL A 50 26.68 13.78 36.73
C VAL A 50 26.58 14.93 35.73
N LYS A 51 27.31 14.79 34.62
CA LYS A 51 27.24 15.67 33.45
C LYS A 51 26.88 14.85 32.22
N LEU A 52 26.06 15.44 31.35
CA LEU A 52 25.64 14.85 30.09
C LEU A 52 25.95 15.78 28.93
N ARG A 53 26.33 15.18 27.81
CA ARG A 53 26.33 15.80 26.49
C ARG A 53 25.42 14.96 25.59
N LEU A 54 24.29 15.52 25.19
CA LEU A 54 23.29 14.87 24.35
C LEU A 54 23.38 15.45 22.94
N GLN A 55 23.78 14.64 21.97
CA GLN A 55 23.94 15.07 20.56
C GLN A 55 23.02 14.28 19.64
N ALA A 56 22.22 14.98 18.84
CA ALA A 56 21.40 14.35 17.79
C ALA A 56 22.30 13.93 16.62
N THR A 57 22.15 12.73 16.06
CA THR A 57 23.01 12.25 14.96
C THR A 57 22.84 13.04 13.66
N HIS A 58 21.67 13.66 13.49
CA HIS A 58 21.28 14.46 12.33
C HIS A 58 21.56 15.96 12.49
N ARG A 59 22.18 16.40 13.60
CA ARG A 59 22.51 17.81 13.84
C ARG A 59 23.93 17.96 14.43
N SER A 60 24.45 19.18 14.36
CA SER A 60 25.77 19.54 14.91
C SER A 60 25.70 20.12 16.33
N ASP A 61 24.52 20.53 16.80
CA ASP A 61 24.31 21.00 18.16
C ASP A 61 24.24 19.84 19.17
N ALA A 62 24.79 20.09 20.35
CA ALA A 62 24.75 19.17 21.48
C ALA A 62 24.31 19.95 22.73
N ALA A 63 23.36 19.39 23.48
CA ALA A 63 22.92 19.93 24.76
C ALA A 63 23.86 19.45 25.87
N GLU A 64 24.51 20.38 26.57
CA GLU A 64 25.32 20.08 27.76
C GLU A 64 24.51 20.35 29.03
N ILE A 65 24.30 19.31 29.83
CA ILE A 65 23.39 19.32 30.98
C ILE A 65 24.14 18.83 32.21
N THR A 66 24.07 19.59 33.32
CA THR A 66 24.64 19.17 34.61
C THR A 66 23.50 18.85 35.56
N LEU A 67 23.37 17.58 35.98
CA LEU A 67 22.34 17.14 36.93
C LEU A 67 22.75 17.38 38.38
N GLY A 68 24.01 17.74 38.62
CA GLY A 68 24.57 17.97 39.95
C GLY A 68 25.08 16.69 40.59
N ASP A 69 25.15 16.71 41.92
CA ASP A 69 25.71 15.63 42.73
C ASP A 69 24.60 14.61 43.09
N ALA A 70 24.79 13.35 42.68
CA ALA A 70 23.87 12.24 42.91
C ALA A 70 24.46 11.24 43.93
N LEU A 71 23.72 10.97 45.00
CA LEU A 71 24.04 9.89 45.94
C LEU A 71 23.70 8.53 45.30
N LEU A 72 24.69 7.65 45.24
CA LEU A 72 24.61 6.28 44.73
C LEU A 72 24.77 5.30 45.92
N PRO A 73 23.70 4.67 46.41
CA PRO A 73 23.80 3.63 47.42
C PRO A 73 24.31 2.32 46.80
N ALA A 74 25.16 1.58 47.52
CA ALA A 74 25.74 0.33 47.04
C ALA A 74 24.68 -0.68 46.58
N GLY A 75 24.76 -1.10 45.31
CA GLY A 75 23.88 -2.08 44.70
C GLY A 75 22.43 -1.63 44.45
N ALA A 76 22.09 -0.35 44.69
CA ALA A 76 20.74 0.17 44.51
C ALA A 76 20.66 1.13 43.30
N PRO A 77 19.66 0.97 42.40
CA PRO A 77 19.54 1.84 41.24
C PRO A 77 19.13 3.26 41.62
N ARG A 78 19.88 4.24 41.13
CA ARG A 78 19.57 5.66 41.24
C ARG A 78 19.05 6.19 39.92
N TRP A 79 17.75 6.47 39.86
CA TRP A 79 17.11 7.05 38.68
C TRP A 79 17.21 8.57 38.69
N LEU A 80 17.65 9.15 37.58
CA LEU A 80 17.81 10.59 37.37
C LEU A 80 17.03 10.99 36.10
N ALA A 81 16.01 11.84 36.27
CA ALA A 81 15.30 12.45 35.15
C ALA A 81 16.04 13.71 34.67
N VAL A 82 16.38 13.75 33.38
CA VAL A 82 16.98 14.91 32.72
C VAL A 82 15.86 15.89 32.37
N LYS A 83 15.89 17.10 32.92
CA LYS A 83 14.78 18.07 32.78
C LYS A 83 14.85 18.91 31.51
N ASP A 84 16.07 19.23 31.07
CA ASP A 84 16.34 20.13 29.95
C ASP A 84 16.84 19.35 28.71
N ASP A 85 16.35 18.11 28.54
CA ASP A 85 16.78 17.22 27.45
C ASP A 85 16.12 17.61 26.10
N PRO A 86 16.81 17.38 24.96
CA PRO A 86 16.32 17.81 23.66
C PRO A 86 15.13 16.96 23.21
N HIS A 87 13.91 17.51 23.31
CA HIS A 87 12.65 16.85 22.95
C HIS A 87 12.46 16.48 21.45
N GLY A 88 13.42 16.82 20.58
CA GLY A 88 13.34 16.51 19.15
C GLY A 88 13.30 15.01 18.85
N ARG A 89 12.58 14.62 17.80
CA ARG A 89 12.66 13.31 17.14
C ARG A 89 14.04 13.14 16.51
N GLY A 90 14.58 11.93 16.59
CA GLY A 90 15.87 11.58 15.99
C GLY A 90 16.58 10.47 16.76
N ALA A 91 17.71 9.99 16.24
CA ALA A 91 18.67 9.27 17.05
C ALA A 91 19.61 10.25 17.79
N TYR A 92 19.99 9.86 18.99
CA TYR A 92 20.82 10.62 19.90
C TYR A 92 21.97 9.76 20.42
N THR A 93 23.12 10.38 20.60
CA THR A 93 24.24 9.87 21.39
C THR A 93 24.24 10.62 22.72
N ALA A 94 24.19 9.88 23.83
CA ALA A 94 24.35 10.40 25.17
C ALA A 94 25.75 10.06 25.68
N GLU A 95 26.57 11.09 25.91
CA GLU A 95 27.85 10.95 26.63
C GLU A 95 27.62 11.36 28.09
N ILE A 96 27.71 10.40 29.01
CA ILE A 96 27.56 10.60 30.45
C ILE A 96 28.96 10.62 31.06
N SER A 97 29.30 11.70 31.77
CA SER A 97 30.51 11.83 32.57
C SER A 97 30.16 11.82 34.04
N LEU A 98 30.76 10.92 34.80
CA LEU A 98 30.58 10.76 36.24
C LEU A 98 31.88 11.15 36.95
N GLU A 99 31.86 12.23 37.72
CA GLU A 99 32.99 12.65 38.56
C GLU A 99 32.79 12.09 39.98
N ILE A 100 33.61 11.11 40.37
CA ILE A 100 33.53 10.37 41.65
C ILE A 100 34.88 10.49 42.36
N GLN A 101 34.89 11.12 43.54
CA GLN A 101 36.12 11.36 44.34
C GLN A 101 37.28 12.07 43.59
N GLY A 102 37.00 12.69 42.44
CA GLY A 102 37.99 13.37 41.58
C GLY A 102 38.42 12.57 40.34
N GLU A 103 38.05 11.29 40.24
CA GLU A 103 38.19 10.50 39.00
C GLU A 103 36.97 10.72 38.10
N ILE A 104 37.15 10.59 36.77
CA ILE A 104 36.08 10.82 35.77
C ILE A 104 35.86 9.56 34.95
N GLU A 105 34.72 8.90 35.16
CA GLU A 105 34.24 7.81 34.31
C GLU A 105 33.41 8.38 33.15
N LYS A 106 33.51 7.75 31.97
CA LYS A 106 32.79 8.17 30.76
C LYS A 106 32.05 6.99 30.13
N HIS A 107 30.76 7.18 29.88
CA HIS A 107 29.89 6.20 29.27
C HIS A 107 29.23 6.82 28.04
N THR A 108 29.06 6.02 26.99
CA THR A 108 28.36 6.44 25.76
C THR A 108 27.23 5.47 25.50
N ALA A 109 26.01 5.99 25.39
CA ALA A 109 24.83 5.23 25.02
C ALA A 109 24.16 5.87 23.79
N ARG A 110 23.39 5.08 23.03
CA ARG A 110 22.57 5.58 21.93
C ARG A 110 21.10 5.34 22.25
N TYR A 111 20.25 6.28 21.90
CA TYR A 111 18.79 6.12 21.99
C TYR A 111 18.09 6.84 20.84
N CYS A 112 16.83 6.49 20.56
CA CYS A 112 15.98 7.25 19.65
C CYS A 112 14.88 8.01 20.41
N ARG A 113 14.61 9.27 20.05
CA ARG A 113 13.37 9.95 20.45
C ARG A 113 12.33 9.78 19.35
N ILE A 114 11.16 9.24 19.71
CA ILE A 114 10.10 8.83 18.77
C ILE A 114 8.69 9.12 19.31
N ASP A 115 7.69 9.16 18.44
CA ASP A 115 6.28 9.25 18.84
C ASP A 115 5.73 7.93 19.37
N ARG A 116 4.80 8.05 20.33
CA ARG A 116 4.03 6.92 20.87
C ARG A 116 3.24 6.19 19.77
N PRO A 117 3.05 4.86 19.85
CA PRO A 117 2.27 4.10 18.87
C PRO A 117 0.84 4.58 18.60
N ALA A 118 0.24 5.34 19.52
CA ALA A 118 -1.09 5.94 19.37
C ALA A 118 -1.13 7.18 18.46
N ALA A 119 0.00 7.88 18.28
CA ALA A 119 0.14 9.01 17.34
C ALA A 119 0.56 8.56 15.93
N GLN A 120 1.08 7.33 15.81
CA GLN A 120 1.51 6.72 14.55
C GLN A 120 0.30 6.27 13.73
N ARG A 121 0.33 6.53 12.42
CA ARG A 121 -0.69 6.09 11.46
C ARG A 121 -0.16 4.92 10.60
N LEU A 122 -1.02 4.37 9.74
CA LEU A 122 -0.65 3.24 8.88
C LEU A 122 0.16 3.69 7.67
N LEU A 123 1.48 3.44 7.69
CA LEU A 123 2.30 3.56 6.49
C LEU A 123 2.11 2.35 5.56
N PRO A 124 2.16 2.55 4.24
CA PRO A 124 2.34 1.49 3.25
C PRO A 124 3.80 0.99 3.25
N LEU A 125 4.36 0.68 4.42
CA LEU A 125 5.76 0.28 4.61
C LEU A 125 5.86 -1.05 5.34
N TYR A 126 6.74 -1.94 4.87
CA TYR A 126 7.05 -3.21 5.50
C TYR A 126 8.55 -3.42 5.69
N ALA A 127 8.93 -4.16 6.73
CA ALA A 127 10.32 -4.51 7.00
C ALA A 127 10.62 -5.96 6.60
N ALA A 128 11.60 -6.18 5.73
CA ALA A 128 12.10 -7.52 5.42
C ALA A 128 13.04 -8.00 6.53
N VAL A 129 12.66 -9.07 7.22
CA VAL A 129 13.46 -9.69 8.28
C VAL A 129 14.33 -10.77 7.67
N ALA A 130 15.63 -10.70 7.94
CA ALA A 130 16.59 -11.74 7.63
C ALA A 130 16.89 -12.54 8.90
N GLY A 131 16.71 -13.87 8.85
CA GLY A 131 16.85 -14.73 10.03
C GLY A 131 15.62 -14.72 10.94
N GLU A 132 15.84 -14.84 12.25
CA GLU A 132 14.77 -15.03 13.23
C GLU A 132 14.00 -13.74 13.53
N ALA A 133 12.67 -13.84 13.48
CA ALA A 133 11.75 -12.81 13.97
C ALA A 133 11.57 -12.97 15.49
N ASP A 134 12.54 -12.49 16.28
CA ASP A 134 12.46 -12.49 17.75
C ASP A 134 11.58 -11.33 18.30
N ASP A 135 11.11 -11.47 19.54
CA ASP A 135 10.16 -10.51 20.14
C ASP A 135 10.74 -9.10 20.30
N ARG A 136 12.07 -8.97 20.47
CA ARG A 136 12.77 -7.68 20.63
C ARG A 136 12.85 -6.93 19.29
N LEU A 137 13.16 -7.65 18.22
CA LEU A 137 13.09 -7.16 16.83
C LEU A 137 11.66 -6.74 16.46
N LEU A 138 10.66 -7.59 16.74
CA LEU A 138 9.27 -7.28 16.43
C LEU A 138 8.76 -6.05 17.19
N LEU A 139 9.17 -5.89 18.46
CA LEU A 139 8.89 -4.71 19.27
C LEU A 139 9.57 -3.45 18.70
N ALA A 140 10.85 -3.54 18.32
CA ALA A 140 11.61 -2.44 17.72
C ALA A 140 10.95 -1.90 16.44
N LEU A 141 10.61 -2.80 15.51
CA LEU A 141 9.93 -2.44 14.26
C LEU A 141 8.55 -1.81 14.54
N LYS A 142 7.80 -2.34 15.52
CA LYS A 142 6.49 -1.79 15.93
C LYS A 142 6.63 -0.38 16.54
N SER A 143 7.62 -0.13 17.39
CA SER A 143 7.91 1.20 17.93
C SER A 143 8.28 2.20 16.84
N ALA A 144 8.99 1.77 15.78
CA ALA A 144 9.32 2.60 14.62
C ALA A 144 8.13 2.93 13.70
N GLY A 145 6.92 2.39 13.95
CA GLY A 145 5.74 2.63 13.10
C GLY A 145 5.40 1.52 12.11
N ILE A 146 6.20 0.45 12.06
CA ILE A 146 5.95 -0.66 11.12
C ILE A 146 4.80 -1.52 11.63
N ARG A 147 3.93 -1.94 10.71
CA ARG A 147 2.80 -2.84 10.98
C ARG A 147 2.78 -4.10 10.10
N CYS A 148 3.73 -4.22 9.18
CA CYS A 148 3.89 -5.36 8.29
C CYS A 148 5.36 -5.77 8.21
N ILE A 149 5.63 -7.08 8.23
CA ILE A 149 6.97 -7.62 7.99
C ILE A 149 6.95 -8.58 6.79
N ARG A 150 8.10 -8.75 6.14
CA ARG A 150 8.33 -9.78 5.13
C ARG A 150 9.24 -10.86 5.72
N LEU A 151 8.78 -12.11 5.70
CA LEU A 151 9.49 -13.29 6.18
C LEU A 151 9.80 -14.21 5.00
N ASP A 152 10.90 -14.96 5.07
CA ASP A 152 11.23 -16.01 4.10
C ASP A 152 10.45 -17.30 4.41
N ALA A 153 9.62 -17.75 3.47
CA ALA A 153 8.81 -18.95 3.60
C ALA A 153 9.55 -20.26 3.27
N ALA A 154 10.81 -20.18 2.80
CA ALA A 154 11.71 -21.33 2.78
C ALA A 154 12.35 -21.59 4.17
N HIS A 155 12.24 -20.66 5.14
CA HIS A 155 12.84 -20.81 6.46
C HIS A 155 12.14 -21.90 7.29
N PRO A 156 12.86 -22.82 7.98
CA PRO A 156 12.25 -23.91 8.74
C PRO A 156 11.27 -23.46 9.84
N ASP A 157 11.57 -22.36 10.54
CA ASP A 157 10.67 -21.78 11.57
C ASP A 157 9.66 -20.75 11.00
N PHE A 158 9.32 -20.79 9.70
CA PHE A 158 8.41 -19.80 9.13
C PHE A 158 7.05 -19.74 9.85
N ALA A 159 6.44 -20.89 10.16
CA ALA A 159 5.16 -20.92 10.87
C ALA A 159 5.25 -20.38 12.32
N GLY A 160 6.38 -20.59 13.00
CA GLY A 160 6.65 -20.00 14.32
C GLY A 160 6.86 -18.49 14.23
N ALA A 161 7.67 -18.03 13.28
CA ALA A 161 7.90 -16.61 13.00
C ALA A 161 6.60 -15.86 12.64
N VAL A 162 5.73 -16.46 11.82
CA VAL A 162 4.38 -15.93 11.53
C VAL A 162 3.55 -15.84 12.80
N SER A 163 3.57 -16.86 13.65
CA SER A 163 2.81 -16.88 14.90
C SER A 163 3.27 -15.79 15.87
N ARG A 164 4.59 -15.58 16.02
CA ARG A 164 5.17 -14.47 16.81
C ARG A 164 4.78 -13.10 16.23
N ALA A 165 4.89 -12.92 14.91
CA ALA A 165 4.50 -11.68 14.23
C ALA A 165 3.01 -11.34 14.42
N VAL A 166 2.12 -12.34 14.30
CA VAL A 166 0.69 -12.16 14.53
C VAL A 166 0.39 -11.84 16.00
N ALA A 167 1.04 -12.51 16.95
CA ALA A 167 0.91 -12.21 18.38
C ALA A 167 1.38 -10.78 18.73
N ALA A 168 2.44 -10.29 18.08
CA ALA A 168 2.89 -8.91 18.18
C ALA A 168 1.92 -7.87 17.55
N GLY A 169 0.89 -8.31 16.82
CA GLY A 169 -0.07 -7.46 16.13
C GLY A 169 0.40 -6.96 14.76
N LEU A 170 1.33 -7.67 14.12
CA LEU A 170 1.87 -7.35 12.79
C LEU A 170 1.16 -8.19 11.70
N SER A 171 1.22 -7.73 10.47
CA SER A 171 0.83 -8.49 9.27
C SER A 171 2.08 -9.06 8.60
N VAL A 172 1.93 -10.12 7.81
CA VAL A 172 3.05 -10.82 7.17
C VAL A 172 2.94 -10.78 5.65
N VAL A 173 4.08 -10.67 4.98
CA VAL A 173 4.29 -10.97 3.57
C VAL A 173 5.24 -12.18 3.50
N ALA A 174 4.87 -13.22 2.76
CA ALA A 174 5.65 -14.45 2.64
C ALA A 174 6.52 -14.42 1.38
N GLY A 175 7.82 -14.20 1.52
CA GLY A 175 8.78 -14.23 0.42
C GLY A 175 9.20 -15.65 0.05
N LEU A 176 9.34 -15.91 -1.24
CA LEU A 176 9.91 -17.14 -1.80
C LEU A 176 10.96 -16.77 -2.84
N SER A 177 12.18 -17.29 -2.68
CA SER A 177 13.24 -17.20 -3.68
C SER A 177 12.96 -18.15 -4.85
N ALA A 178 13.64 -17.92 -5.98
CA ALA A 178 13.41 -18.71 -7.20
C ALA A 178 14.01 -20.14 -7.14
N ASP A 179 14.91 -20.39 -6.18
CA ASP A 179 15.54 -21.67 -5.88
C ASP A 179 14.84 -22.45 -4.75
N ALA A 180 13.73 -21.92 -4.21
CA ALA A 180 12.94 -22.62 -3.20
C ALA A 180 12.38 -23.95 -3.74
N VAL A 181 12.34 -24.97 -2.87
CA VAL A 181 11.88 -26.33 -3.25
C VAL A 181 10.35 -26.42 -3.11
N PRO A 182 9.59 -26.74 -4.17
CA PRO A 182 8.12 -26.76 -4.13
C PRO A 182 7.53 -27.70 -3.07
N GLU A 183 8.16 -28.84 -2.80
CA GLU A 183 7.76 -29.78 -1.75
C GLU A 183 7.83 -29.13 -0.36
N THR A 184 8.96 -28.48 -0.03
CA THR A 184 9.13 -27.72 1.22
C THR A 184 8.10 -26.60 1.33
N VAL A 185 7.82 -25.87 0.24
CA VAL A 185 6.79 -24.83 0.22
C VAL A 185 5.40 -25.40 0.53
N ARG A 186 5.03 -26.57 -0.01
CA ARG A 186 3.74 -27.22 0.34
C ARG A 186 3.67 -27.59 1.82
N GLU A 187 4.78 -28.02 2.43
CA GLU A 187 4.85 -28.33 3.86
C GLU A 187 4.73 -27.05 4.71
N THR A 188 5.43 -25.98 4.34
CA THR A 188 5.31 -24.65 4.98
C THR A 188 3.87 -24.12 4.93
N VAL A 189 3.20 -24.19 3.77
CA VAL A 189 1.82 -23.67 3.65
C VAL A 189 0.83 -24.52 4.47
N LYS A 190 1.09 -25.83 4.62
CA LYS A 190 0.28 -26.73 5.46
C LYS A 190 0.52 -26.56 6.97
N SER A 191 1.69 -26.10 7.39
CA SER A 191 2.01 -25.89 8.81
C SER A 191 1.52 -24.55 9.36
N LEU A 192 1.08 -23.63 8.49
CA LEU A 192 0.45 -22.37 8.89
C LEU A 192 -0.89 -22.60 9.61
N PRO A 193 -1.08 -22.06 10.83
CA PRO A 193 -2.39 -22.07 11.49
C PRO A 193 -3.41 -21.23 10.71
N GLU A 194 -4.59 -21.80 10.41
CA GLU A 194 -5.65 -21.13 9.62
C GLU A 194 -6.04 -19.75 10.21
N GLN A 195 -6.09 -19.64 11.54
CA GLN A 195 -6.36 -18.39 12.26
C GLN A 195 -5.35 -17.26 11.96
N HIS A 196 -4.13 -17.58 11.54
CA HIS A 196 -3.09 -16.60 11.16
C HIS A 196 -3.19 -16.18 9.69
N CYS A 197 -3.91 -16.91 8.85
CA CYS A 197 -4.01 -16.61 7.41
C CYS A 197 -4.69 -15.26 7.12
N ALA A 198 -5.59 -14.79 7.97
CA ALA A 198 -6.17 -13.44 7.88
C ALA A 198 -5.15 -12.29 8.08
N ARG A 199 -3.92 -12.60 8.51
CA ARG A 199 -2.81 -11.64 8.69
C ARG A 199 -1.72 -11.77 7.62
N LEU A 200 -1.82 -12.77 6.74
CA LEU A 200 -0.92 -12.95 5.61
C LEU A 200 -1.44 -12.11 4.41
N LEU A 201 -0.76 -11.01 4.10
CA LEU A 201 -1.20 -10.06 3.08
C LEU A 201 -0.99 -10.58 1.65
N ARG A 202 0.14 -11.25 1.39
CA ARG A 202 0.47 -11.88 0.11
C ARG A 202 1.63 -12.86 0.22
N TRP A 203 1.73 -13.73 -0.78
CA TRP A 203 2.94 -14.45 -1.16
C TRP A 203 3.72 -13.66 -2.21
N GLU A 204 5.04 -13.62 -2.12
CA GLU A 204 5.95 -12.94 -3.04
C GLU A 204 6.90 -13.94 -3.67
N ILE A 205 6.62 -14.36 -4.91
CA ILE A 205 7.40 -15.40 -5.61
C ILE A 205 8.38 -14.72 -6.57
N GLN A 206 9.67 -14.98 -6.41
CA GLN A 206 10.69 -14.46 -7.31
C GLN A 206 10.63 -15.14 -8.69
N TYR A 207 10.60 -14.32 -9.73
CA TYR A 207 10.71 -14.77 -11.12
C TYR A 207 12.08 -14.42 -11.68
N THR A 208 12.72 -15.40 -12.34
CA THR A 208 14.08 -15.32 -12.90
C THR A 208 14.12 -15.51 -14.42
N GLY A 209 12.97 -15.75 -15.06
CA GLY A 209 12.85 -16.12 -16.48
C GLY A 209 12.43 -17.58 -16.72
N ASP A 210 12.44 -18.42 -15.68
CA ASP A 210 11.95 -19.80 -15.73
C ASP A 210 10.46 -19.89 -15.40
N ASN A 211 9.65 -20.10 -16.45
CA ASN A 211 8.19 -20.24 -16.33
C ASN A 211 7.78 -21.54 -15.62
N GLN A 212 8.56 -22.62 -15.72
CA GLN A 212 8.22 -23.92 -15.14
C GLN A 212 8.49 -23.92 -13.64
N ALA A 213 9.65 -23.41 -13.20
CA ALA A 213 9.97 -23.24 -11.79
C ALA A 213 8.96 -22.31 -11.10
N PHE A 214 8.64 -21.17 -11.73
CA PHE A 214 7.64 -20.24 -11.19
C PHE A 214 6.24 -20.87 -11.09
N ALA A 215 5.79 -21.60 -12.12
CA ALA A 215 4.51 -22.29 -12.08
C ALA A 215 4.46 -23.39 -10.99
N ALA A 216 5.56 -24.10 -10.76
CA ALA A 216 5.65 -25.11 -9.69
C ALA A 216 5.54 -24.48 -8.30
N LEU A 217 6.23 -23.36 -8.05
CA LEU A 217 6.14 -22.60 -6.79
C LEU A 217 4.74 -22.00 -6.57
N LEU A 218 4.16 -21.38 -7.60
CA LEU A 218 2.80 -20.85 -7.52
C LEU A 218 1.76 -21.97 -7.28
N GLY A 219 1.98 -23.15 -7.88
CA GLY A 219 1.19 -24.35 -7.63
C GLY A 219 1.31 -24.85 -6.18
N ALA A 220 2.51 -24.83 -5.60
CA ALA A 220 2.74 -25.22 -4.20
C ALA A 220 2.01 -24.29 -3.22
N VAL A 221 2.10 -22.97 -3.43
CA VAL A 221 1.41 -21.95 -2.62
C VAL A 221 -0.12 -22.13 -2.65
N LYS A 222 -0.70 -22.41 -3.83
CA LYS A 222 -2.16 -22.53 -4.01
C LYS A 222 -2.78 -23.80 -3.41
N GLN A 223 -1.99 -24.78 -2.96
CA GLN A 223 -2.49 -26.09 -2.50
C GLN A 223 -2.81 -26.15 -0.99
N GLY A 224 -2.64 -25.08 -0.23
CA GLY A 224 -2.89 -25.05 1.21
C GLY A 224 -4.11 -24.20 1.63
N ALA A 225 -4.46 -24.28 2.90
CA ALA A 225 -5.65 -23.65 3.50
C ALA A 225 -5.55 -22.12 3.72
N CYS A 226 -4.54 -21.46 3.13
CA CYS A 226 -4.17 -20.08 3.42
C CYS A 226 -4.35 -19.17 2.18
N PRO A 227 -5.56 -18.65 1.92
CA PRO A 227 -5.94 -18.05 0.63
C PRO A 227 -5.43 -16.60 0.43
N ALA A 228 -4.18 -16.32 0.81
CA ALA A 228 -3.55 -15.04 0.53
C ALA A 228 -3.20 -14.89 -0.97
N PRO A 229 -3.33 -13.70 -1.57
CA PRO A 229 -2.97 -13.47 -2.96
C PRO A 229 -1.46 -13.69 -3.19
N ALA A 230 -1.08 -13.99 -4.43
CA ALA A 230 0.32 -14.08 -4.83
C ALA A 230 0.73 -12.88 -5.70
N ALA A 231 1.98 -12.48 -5.56
CA ALA A 231 2.65 -11.44 -6.33
C ALA A 231 3.91 -12.00 -6.99
N VAL A 232 4.18 -11.55 -8.21
CA VAL A 232 5.46 -11.82 -8.88
C VAL A 232 6.50 -10.78 -8.44
N VAL A 233 7.70 -11.23 -8.07
CA VAL A 233 8.82 -10.34 -7.74
C VAL A 233 9.81 -10.34 -8.90
N VAL A 234 10.14 -9.15 -9.41
CA VAL A 234 11.09 -8.95 -10.51
C VAL A 234 12.10 -7.84 -10.20
N PRO A 235 13.34 -7.92 -10.71
CA PRO A 235 14.33 -6.87 -10.51
C PRO A 235 14.27 -5.75 -11.56
N ARG A 236 13.57 -5.94 -12.68
CA ARG A 236 13.51 -4.98 -13.81
C ARG A 236 12.28 -5.15 -14.70
N PRO A 237 11.77 -4.10 -15.36
CA PRO A 237 10.58 -4.15 -16.22
C PRO A 237 10.64 -5.18 -17.35
N ALA A 238 11.79 -5.31 -18.03
CA ALA A 238 11.94 -6.29 -19.11
C ALA A 238 11.79 -7.76 -18.64
N LEU A 239 11.97 -8.07 -17.35
CA LEU A 239 11.69 -9.41 -16.82
C LEU A 239 10.20 -9.58 -16.48
N PHE A 240 9.49 -8.49 -16.16
CA PHE A 240 8.04 -8.48 -16.06
C PHE A 240 7.37 -8.72 -17.42
N ALA A 241 7.84 -8.06 -18.49
CA ALA A 241 7.39 -8.31 -19.85
C ALA A 241 7.54 -9.80 -20.25
N GLN A 242 8.70 -10.39 -19.94
CA GLN A 242 8.95 -11.82 -20.15
C GLN A 242 7.99 -12.71 -19.34
N PHE A 243 7.74 -12.37 -18.06
CA PHE A 243 6.76 -13.08 -17.22
C PHE A 243 5.34 -13.03 -17.81
N LEU A 244 4.87 -11.86 -18.25
CA LEU A 244 3.53 -11.71 -18.86
C LEU A 244 3.41 -12.45 -20.20
N THR A 245 4.49 -12.51 -20.97
CA THR A 245 4.57 -13.31 -22.21
C THR A 245 4.57 -14.82 -21.91
N GLY A 246 5.27 -15.25 -20.85
CA GLY A 246 5.36 -16.65 -20.43
C GLY A 246 4.11 -17.19 -19.73
N HIS A 247 3.32 -16.31 -19.12
CA HIS A 247 2.10 -16.64 -18.39
C HIS A 247 0.90 -15.80 -18.88
N PRO A 248 0.47 -15.96 -20.15
CA PRO A 248 -0.69 -15.26 -20.68
C PRO A 248 -1.95 -15.63 -19.88
N GLY A 249 -2.76 -14.63 -19.53
CA GLY A 249 -3.94 -14.84 -18.70
C GLY A 249 -3.64 -15.19 -17.23
N THR A 250 -2.44 -14.89 -16.72
CA THR A 250 -2.09 -15.13 -15.31
C THR A 250 -3.14 -14.54 -14.36
N PRO A 251 -3.55 -15.26 -13.29
CA PRO A 251 -4.48 -14.74 -12.30
C PRO A 251 -3.82 -13.78 -11.30
N LEU A 252 -2.50 -13.56 -11.38
CA LEU A 252 -1.82 -12.60 -10.52
C LEU A 252 -2.21 -11.16 -10.89
N ARG A 253 -2.35 -10.31 -9.88
CA ARG A 253 -2.64 -8.86 -10.02
C ARG A 253 -1.73 -7.99 -9.15
N GLN A 254 -0.59 -8.55 -8.73
CA GLN A 254 0.38 -7.88 -7.86
C GLN A 254 1.80 -8.15 -8.37
N CYS A 255 2.59 -7.08 -8.51
CA CYS A 255 3.99 -7.14 -8.91
C CYS A 255 4.86 -6.37 -7.90
N VAL A 256 6.05 -6.87 -7.61
CA VAL A 256 7.01 -6.24 -6.69
C VAL A 256 8.32 -5.97 -7.43
N LEU A 257 8.72 -4.70 -7.52
CA LEU A 257 10.03 -4.29 -8.00
C LEU A 257 11.07 -4.47 -6.89
N ALA A 258 11.90 -5.51 -6.99
CA ALA A 258 12.99 -5.80 -6.07
C ALA A 258 14.33 -5.85 -6.83
N ALA A 259 14.79 -4.67 -7.23
CA ALA A 259 16.11 -4.49 -7.85
C ALA A 259 17.23 -4.57 -6.80
N GLU A 260 18.47 -4.75 -7.26
CA GLU A 260 19.64 -4.46 -6.44
C GLU A 260 19.90 -2.95 -6.46
N GLY A 261 19.75 -2.30 -5.32
CA GLY A 261 19.79 -0.86 -5.10
C GLY A 261 18.41 -0.19 -5.00
N ALA A 262 18.40 1.15 -4.93
CA ALA A 262 17.15 1.93 -4.86
C ALA A 262 16.22 1.63 -6.05
N PRO A 263 14.96 1.22 -5.81
CA PRO A 263 14.02 0.97 -6.88
C PRO A 263 13.72 2.28 -7.62
N ASP A 264 13.70 2.21 -8.94
CA ASP A 264 13.40 3.35 -9.81
C ASP A 264 11.88 3.56 -9.93
N PRO A 265 11.34 4.73 -9.54
CA PRO A 265 9.95 5.09 -9.78
C PRO A 265 9.54 5.01 -11.25
N ALA A 266 10.44 5.27 -12.21
CA ALA A 266 10.11 5.21 -13.64
C ALA A 266 9.85 3.76 -14.10
N ALA A 267 10.59 2.79 -13.55
CA ALA A 267 10.38 1.36 -13.81
C ALA A 267 8.99 0.87 -13.36
N VAL A 268 8.41 1.45 -12.29
CA VAL A 268 7.02 1.14 -11.88
C VAL A 268 6.02 1.58 -12.96
N GLY A 269 6.22 2.77 -13.54
CA GLY A 269 5.40 3.26 -14.66
C GLY A 269 5.58 2.44 -15.95
N GLU A 270 6.78 1.94 -16.22
CA GLU A 270 7.06 1.05 -17.35
C GLU A 270 6.34 -0.30 -17.21
N MET A 271 6.47 -0.97 -16.05
CA MET A 271 5.76 -2.22 -15.78
C MET A 271 4.24 -2.04 -15.85
N ARG A 272 3.70 -0.90 -15.39
CA ARG A 272 2.27 -0.60 -15.50
C ARG A 272 1.81 -0.54 -16.96
N ARG A 273 2.55 0.16 -17.84
CA ARG A 273 2.28 0.16 -19.29
C ARG A 273 2.38 -1.24 -19.89
N GLU A 274 3.32 -2.05 -19.43
CA GLU A 274 3.49 -3.42 -19.91
C GLU A 274 2.32 -4.34 -19.54
N ALA A 275 1.78 -4.21 -18.32
CA ALA A 275 0.56 -4.92 -17.92
C ALA A 275 -0.63 -4.57 -18.84
N PHE A 276 -0.80 -3.28 -19.17
CA PHE A 276 -1.84 -2.83 -20.11
C PHE A 276 -1.62 -3.34 -21.54
N ARG A 277 -0.36 -3.41 -22.03
CA ARG A 277 -0.04 -3.99 -23.35
C ARG A 277 -0.47 -5.45 -23.45
N HIS A 278 -0.29 -6.21 -22.37
CA HIS A 278 -0.76 -7.59 -22.26
C HIS A 278 -2.25 -7.73 -21.87
N GLY A 279 -3.02 -6.64 -21.88
CA GLY A 279 -4.47 -6.68 -21.64
C GLY A 279 -4.88 -6.92 -20.18
N MET A 280 -3.98 -6.69 -19.21
CA MET A 280 -4.28 -6.91 -17.80
C MET A 280 -4.31 -5.59 -17.02
N ASP A 281 -5.51 -5.19 -16.65
CA ASP A 281 -5.76 -4.03 -15.81
C ASP A 281 -5.69 -4.36 -14.31
N GLY A 282 -5.76 -3.32 -13.47
CA GLY A 282 -5.90 -3.48 -12.02
C GLY A 282 -4.66 -4.02 -11.28
N TRP A 283 -3.49 -4.03 -11.92
CA TRP A 283 -2.25 -4.45 -11.27
C TRP A 283 -1.82 -3.45 -10.17
N ALA A 284 -1.68 -3.98 -8.95
CA ALA A 284 -0.98 -3.30 -7.88
C ALA A 284 0.53 -3.50 -8.04
N PHE A 285 1.28 -2.41 -7.88
CA PHE A 285 2.74 -2.43 -7.93
C PHE A 285 3.29 -2.05 -6.55
N HIS A 286 4.24 -2.84 -6.07
CA HIS A 286 4.97 -2.64 -4.83
C HIS A 286 6.46 -2.52 -5.17
N ALA A 287 7.27 -2.02 -4.25
CA ALA A 287 8.72 -1.94 -4.42
C ALA A 287 9.44 -2.36 -3.13
N TRP A 288 10.57 -3.04 -3.25
CA TRP A 288 11.45 -3.39 -2.12
C TRP A 288 12.84 -2.83 -2.39
N TRP A 289 13.32 -1.98 -1.50
CA TRP A 289 14.67 -1.43 -1.57
C TRP A 289 15.68 -2.32 -0.86
N ARG A 290 16.57 -2.91 -1.66
CA ARG A 290 17.71 -3.71 -1.23
C ARG A 290 18.99 -2.95 -1.59
N PRO A 291 19.47 -2.02 -0.75
CA PRO A 291 20.58 -1.12 -1.11
C PRO A 291 21.87 -1.89 -1.41
N ARG A 292 22.68 -1.36 -2.32
CA ARG A 292 24.02 -1.88 -2.62
C ARG A 292 25.00 -1.49 -1.50
N ASN A 293 26.09 -2.24 -1.40
CA ASN A 293 27.22 -1.85 -0.55
C ASN A 293 27.75 -0.47 -0.98
N GLY A 294 27.75 0.50 -0.05
CA GLY A 294 28.19 1.87 -0.31
C GLY A 294 27.15 2.79 -0.96
N GLU A 295 25.92 2.34 -1.19
CA GLU A 295 24.81 3.21 -1.61
C GLU A 295 24.38 4.15 -0.46
N ASP A 296 23.99 5.39 -0.77
CA ASP A 296 23.40 6.28 0.23
C ASP A 296 22.05 5.74 0.71
N ALA A 297 22.14 5.06 1.85
CA ALA A 297 21.05 4.45 2.59
C ALA A 297 20.67 5.28 3.83
N SER A 298 20.94 6.58 3.83
CA SER A 298 20.52 7.51 4.89
C SER A 298 19.00 7.58 5.04
N GLY A 299 18.54 8.07 6.20
CA GLY A 299 17.11 8.29 6.46
C GLY A 299 16.50 9.35 5.52
N GLY A 300 17.28 10.38 5.15
CA GLY A 300 16.87 11.40 4.18
C GLY A 300 16.66 10.85 2.77
N ALA A 301 17.63 10.10 2.26
CA ALA A 301 17.51 9.40 0.98
C ALA A 301 16.32 8.43 0.97
N MET A 302 16.06 7.75 2.10
CA MET A 302 14.89 6.89 2.27
C MET A 302 13.57 7.63 2.19
N ALA A 303 13.43 8.75 2.91
CA ALA A 303 12.21 9.55 2.90
C ALA A 303 11.92 10.11 1.49
N ALA A 304 12.92 10.71 0.84
CA ALA A 304 12.78 11.21 -0.53
C ALA A 304 12.42 10.10 -1.54
N ARG A 305 13.06 8.93 -1.45
CA ARG A 305 12.74 7.75 -2.29
C ARG A 305 11.32 7.25 -2.06
N PHE A 306 10.86 7.21 -0.81
CA PHE A 306 9.50 6.80 -0.45
C PHE A 306 8.44 7.71 -1.11
N PHE A 307 8.59 9.03 -1.04
CA PHE A 307 7.68 9.96 -1.74
C PHE A 307 7.68 9.79 -3.25
N MET A 308 8.84 9.57 -3.87
CA MET A 308 8.92 9.34 -5.32
C MET A 308 8.25 8.02 -5.75
N LEU A 309 8.27 6.99 -4.91
CA LEU A 309 7.56 5.74 -5.16
C LEU A 309 6.04 5.89 -4.95
N LEU A 310 5.60 6.63 -3.92
CA LEU A 310 4.19 6.99 -3.75
C LEU A 310 3.65 7.76 -4.96
N ARG A 311 4.41 8.74 -5.46
CA ARG A 311 4.14 9.48 -6.70
C ARG A 311 3.99 8.57 -7.93
N ALA A 312 4.75 7.48 -8.02
CA ALA A 312 4.62 6.47 -9.08
C ALA A 312 3.44 5.49 -8.88
N GLY A 313 2.63 5.66 -7.84
CA GLY A 313 1.51 4.78 -7.51
C GLY A 313 1.96 3.43 -6.94
N THR A 314 3.05 3.41 -6.16
CA THR A 314 3.53 2.23 -5.43
C THR A 314 2.66 1.99 -4.20
N GLY A 315 2.00 0.83 -4.10
CA GLY A 315 1.05 0.53 -3.04
C GLY A 315 1.66 0.07 -1.72
N GLN A 316 2.88 -0.49 -1.74
CA GLN A 316 3.67 -0.78 -0.52
C GLN A 316 5.17 -0.72 -0.83
N PHE A 317 5.95 -0.29 0.17
CA PHE A 317 7.39 -0.13 0.13
C PHE A 317 8.08 -1.03 1.17
N GLY A 318 8.97 -1.89 0.71
CA GLY A 318 9.82 -2.74 1.54
C GLY A 318 11.17 -2.10 1.82
N VAL A 319 11.64 -2.22 3.06
CA VAL A 319 13.02 -1.92 3.47
C VAL A 319 13.55 -3.05 4.35
N ASP A 320 14.86 -3.24 4.40
CA ASP A 320 15.44 -4.31 5.23
C ASP A 320 15.44 -3.92 6.72
N ALA A 321 14.97 -4.83 7.59
CA ALA A 321 14.82 -4.59 9.03
C ALA A 321 16.14 -4.18 9.71
N ALA A 322 17.26 -4.73 9.22
CA ALA A 322 18.62 -4.42 9.67
C ALA A 322 19.04 -2.94 9.49
N ARG A 323 18.30 -2.16 8.69
CA ARG A 323 18.51 -0.70 8.57
C ARG A 323 17.79 0.11 9.65
N ILE A 324 16.76 -0.46 10.25
CA ILE A 324 15.92 0.17 11.27
C ILE A 324 16.38 -0.25 12.66
N THR A 325 16.94 -1.46 12.80
CA THR A 325 17.42 -1.99 14.07
C THR A 325 18.60 -2.94 13.90
N ALA A 326 19.51 -2.92 14.86
CA ALA A 326 20.62 -3.87 14.99
C ALA A 326 20.72 -4.29 16.47
N GLY A 327 20.94 -5.58 16.75
CA GLY A 327 20.98 -6.11 18.13
C GLY A 327 19.70 -5.88 18.94
N GLY A 328 18.57 -5.58 18.28
CA GLY A 328 17.36 -5.14 18.95
C GLY A 328 17.45 -3.74 19.56
N GLU A 329 18.29 -2.84 19.03
CA GLU A 329 18.28 -1.39 19.31
C GLU A 329 17.74 -0.62 18.10
N LEU A 330 17.18 0.58 18.30
CA LEU A 330 16.75 1.42 17.18
C LEU A 330 17.93 2.18 16.57
N LEU A 331 18.12 2.01 15.26
CA LEU A 331 19.05 2.79 14.45
C LEU A 331 18.38 4.09 14.00
N GLU A 332 19.18 5.06 13.55
CA GLU A 332 18.67 6.35 13.10
C GLU A 332 17.48 6.26 12.12
N PRO A 333 17.49 5.41 11.07
CA PRO A 333 16.34 5.29 10.15
C PRO A 333 15.00 4.95 10.81
N ALA A 334 14.98 4.38 12.03
CA ALA A 334 13.76 4.18 12.80
C ALA A 334 13.04 5.50 13.13
N ALA A 335 13.79 6.54 13.50
CA ALA A 335 13.23 7.86 13.79
C ALA A 335 12.65 8.51 12.52
N TRP A 336 13.25 8.26 11.35
CA TRP A 336 12.74 8.73 10.05
C TRP A 336 11.43 8.00 9.66
N VAL A 337 11.35 6.67 9.83
CA VAL A 337 10.10 5.92 9.59
C VAL A 337 9.00 6.38 10.56
N ASN A 338 9.33 6.60 11.82
CA ASN A 338 8.41 7.11 12.84
C ASN A 338 7.89 8.53 12.47
N GLY A 339 8.77 9.44 12.08
CA GLY A 339 8.42 10.80 11.64
C GLY A 339 7.52 10.86 10.40
N LEU A 340 7.74 9.93 9.45
CA LEU A 340 6.84 9.70 8.30
C LEU A 340 5.47 9.17 8.77
N ALA A 341 5.44 8.21 9.71
CA ALA A 341 4.21 7.56 10.17
C ALA A 341 3.22 8.49 10.88
N VAL A 342 3.68 9.59 11.47
CA VAL A 342 2.79 10.60 12.08
C VAL A 342 2.15 11.52 11.03
N ARG A 343 2.80 11.70 9.88
CA ARG A 343 2.35 12.63 8.82
C ARG A 343 1.52 11.95 7.74
N LEU A 344 1.99 10.80 7.26
CA LEU A 344 1.54 10.19 6.02
C LEU A 344 0.63 9.00 6.32
N ASP A 345 -0.62 9.10 5.89
CA ASP A 345 -1.62 8.05 6.01
C ASP A 345 -2.75 8.34 5.02
N GLY A 346 -3.01 7.42 4.10
CA GLY A 346 -4.04 7.57 3.07
C GLY A 346 -3.91 8.85 2.22
N VAL A 347 -2.68 9.36 2.02
CA VAL A 347 -2.45 10.57 1.22
C VAL A 347 -2.42 10.22 -0.28
N ALA A 348 -3.17 10.97 -1.09
CA ALA A 348 -3.17 10.86 -2.54
C ALA A 348 -2.19 11.88 -3.14
N TYR A 349 -1.46 11.50 -4.19
CA TYR A 349 -0.61 12.42 -4.95
C TYR A 349 -1.48 13.37 -5.77
N ALA A 350 -1.25 14.68 -5.64
CA ALA A 350 -2.02 15.73 -6.32
C ALA A 350 -1.24 16.42 -7.46
N GLY A 351 0.09 16.26 -7.49
CA GLY A 351 0.96 16.85 -8.50
C GLY A 351 2.30 17.32 -7.93
N ASP A 352 3.25 17.65 -8.80
CA ASP A 352 4.47 18.35 -8.40
C ASP A 352 4.23 19.85 -8.52
N LEU A 353 4.61 20.61 -7.50
CA LEU A 353 4.58 22.07 -7.55
C LEU A 353 5.74 22.56 -8.46
N PRO A 354 5.48 23.37 -9.51
CA PRO A 354 6.53 23.85 -10.42
C PRO A 354 7.36 24.95 -9.76
N LEU A 355 8.33 24.56 -8.94
CA LEU A 355 9.30 25.44 -8.31
C LEU A 355 10.53 25.70 -9.19
N THR A 356 11.16 26.86 -8.98
CA THR A 356 12.46 27.20 -9.55
C THR A 356 13.61 26.55 -8.77
N GLY A 357 14.84 26.67 -9.27
CA GLY A 357 16.05 26.37 -8.48
C GLY A 357 16.45 24.89 -8.34
N GLY A 358 15.69 23.94 -8.91
CA GLY A 358 16.03 22.51 -8.84
C GLY A 358 15.48 21.78 -7.59
N VAL A 359 14.51 22.38 -6.90
CA VAL A 359 13.79 21.76 -5.79
C VAL A 359 12.72 20.82 -6.32
N ARG A 360 12.67 19.58 -5.79
CA ARG A 360 11.54 18.66 -5.96
C ARG A 360 10.48 18.95 -4.91
N ALA A 361 9.23 19.00 -5.36
CA ALA A 361 8.11 19.52 -4.59
C ALA A 361 6.79 18.73 -4.81
N PRO A 362 6.77 17.39 -4.67
CA PRO A 362 5.53 16.64 -4.77
C PRO A 362 4.56 17.01 -3.64
N LEU A 363 3.33 17.34 -4.03
CA LEU A 363 2.22 17.65 -3.13
C LEU A 363 1.30 16.44 -3.02
N PHE A 364 1.01 16.07 -1.78
CA PHE A 364 0.06 15.01 -1.44
C PHE A 364 -1.09 15.62 -0.63
N ARG A 365 -2.30 15.05 -0.75
CA ARG A 365 -3.50 15.55 -0.07
C ARG A 365 -4.31 14.43 0.55
N ARG A 366 -4.95 14.70 1.68
CA ARG A 366 -6.01 13.89 2.29
C ARG A 366 -7.11 14.83 2.75
N ASN A 367 -8.29 14.69 2.16
CA ASN A 367 -9.42 15.60 2.35
C ASN A 367 -8.96 17.06 2.08
N GLU A 368 -9.17 17.98 3.02
CA GLU A 368 -8.76 19.39 2.94
C GLU A 368 -7.27 19.63 3.25
N LYS A 369 -6.60 18.69 3.92
CA LYS A 369 -5.19 18.83 4.34
C LYS A 369 -4.25 18.40 3.24
N TRP A 370 -3.27 19.25 2.93
CA TRP A 370 -2.16 18.91 2.03
C TRP A 370 -0.83 18.82 2.78
N THR A 371 0.12 18.13 2.16
CA THR A 371 1.50 17.95 2.61
C THR A 371 2.40 18.07 1.40
N LEU A 372 3.23 19.10 1.39
CA LEU A 372 4.26 19.36 0.40
C LEU A 372 5.60 18.85 0.95
N ALA A 373 6.24 17.93 0.25
CA ALA A 373 7.59 17.46 0.59
C ALA A 373 8.61 18.13 -0.32
N LEU A 374 9.67 18.70 0.25
CA LEU A 374 10.63 19.57 -0.44
C LEU A 374 12.07 19.11 -0.24
N TRP A 375 12.79 18.78 -1.31
CA TRP A 375 14.23 18.49 -1.26
C TRP A 375 14.95 18.99 -2.52
N GLY A 376 16.24 19.28 -2.43
CA GLY A 376 17.06 19.66 -3.58
C GLY A 376 17.54 18.45 -4.38
N GLU A 377 17.46 18.50 -5.70
CA GLU A 377 18.12 17.51 -6.56
C GLU A 377 19.58 17.88 -6.80
N GLY A 378 20.50 17.00 -6.38
CA GLY A 378 21.94 17.15 -6.62
C GLY A 378 22.66 18.14 -5.69
N GLY A 379 21.98 18.71 -4.70
CA GLY A 379 22.60 19.60 -3.70
C GLY A 379 21.59 20.55 -3.05
N ALA A 380 22.11 21.54 -2.32
CA ALA A 380 21.31 22.60 -1.72
C ALA A 380 20.70 23.52 -2.80
N ALA A 381 19.37 23.61 -2.84
CA ALA A 381 18.62 24.34 -3.85
C ALA A 381 17.64 25.32 -3.19
N LYS A 382 17.66 26.60 -3.57
CA LYS A 382 16.73 27.60 -3.01
C LYS A 382 15.48 27.75 -3.90
N ALA A 383 14.30 27.72 -3.27
CA ALA A 383 13.02 28.06 -3.90
C ALA A 383 12.13 28.90 -2.97
N ASP A 384 11.31 29.75 -3.57
CA ASP A 384 10.25 30.50 -2.88
C ASP A 384 8.95 29.68 -2.93
N ILE A 385 8.23 29.59 -1.80
CA ILE A 385 7.05 28.75 -1.64
C ILE A 385 5.77 29.60 -1.68
N PRO A 386 4.91 29.43 -2.70
CA PRO A 386 3.69 30.21 -2.86
C PRO A 386 2.59 29.75 -1.88
N LEU A 387 2.59 30.33 -0.67
CA LEU A 387 1.64 30.04 0.41
C LEU A 387 0.39 30.97 0.39
N GLU A 388 0.09 31.63 -0.73
CA GLU A 388 -1.03 32.57 -0.81
C GLU A 388 -2.37 31.87 -0.53
N GLY A 389 -3.13 32.37 0.45
CA GLY A 389 -4.42 31.81 0.87
C GLY A 389 -4.34 30.52 1.68
N ALA A 390 -3.15 30.01 1.99
CA ALA A 390 -2.98 28.83 2.84
C ALA A 390 -3.27 29.15 4.32
N ALA A 391 -3.94 28.23 5.01
CA ALA A 391 -4.24 28.33 6.44
C ALA A 391 -3.61 27.18 7.23
N GLY A 392 -3.33 27.43 8.52
CA GLY A 392 -2.75 26.42 9.42
C GLY A 392 -1.41 25.87 8.95
N VAL A 393 -0.55 26.73 8.40
CA VAL A 393 0.71 26.30 7.77
C VAL A 393 1.74 25.91 8.83
N GLU A 394 2.10 24.63 8.86
CA GLU A 394 3.13 24.08 9.74
C GLU A 394 4.35 23.64 8.92
N TRP A 395 5.54 24.03 9.36
CA TRP A 395 6.81 23.60 8.80
C TRP A 395 7.45 22.56 9.72
N SER A 396 8.03 21.50 9.17
CA SER A 396 8.80 20.54 9.94
C SER A 396 9.98 19.96 9.18
N ASP A 397 11.04 19.62 9.89
CA ASP A 397 12.20 18.91 9.34
C ASP A 397 11.82 17.48 8.90
N ALA A 398 12.79 16.78 8.30
CA ALA A 398 12.57 15.47 7.71
C ALA A 398 12.25 14.34 8.72
N LEU A 399 12.63 14.53 9.99
CA LEU A 399 12.25 13.69 11.12
C LEU A 399 10.91 14.12 11.73
N GLY A 400 10.44 15.31 11.37
CA GLY A 400 9.16 15.84 11.79
C GLY A 400 9.22 16.74 13.01
N ASN A 401 10.36 17.35 13.31
CA ASN A 401 10.45 18.38 14.33
C ASN A 401 9.90 19.70 13.79
N PRO A 402 9.12 20.47 14.57
CA PRO A 402 8.62 21.76 14.11
C PRO A 402 9.79 22.69 13.79
N MET A 403 9.68 23.39 12.67
CA MET A 403 10.64 24.42 12.24
C MET A 403 9.98 25.80 12.28
N PRO A 404 10.73 26.88 12.57
CA PRO A 404 10.21 28.23 12.40
C PRO A 404 9.90 28.47 10.92
N ALA A 405 8.73 29.05 10.62
CA ALA A 405 8.39 29.44 9.27
C ALA A 405 9.33 30.58 8.80
N PRO A 406 9.99 30.46 7.63
CA PRO A 406 10.85 31.52 7.10
C PRO A 406 10.01 32.71 6.62
N ASP A 407 10.53 33.92 6.83
CA ASP A 407 9.96 35.18 6.33
C ASP A 407 11.02 35.92 5.49
N PRO A 408 10.84 36.09 4.16
CA PRO A 408 9.74 35.56 3.35
C PRO A 408 9.78 34.02 3.25
N PRO A 409 8.66 33.35 2.86
CA PRO A 409 8.53 31.90 2.80
C PRO A 409 9.39 31.29 1.68
N SER A 410 10.68 31.17 1.95
CA SER A 410 11.69 30.62 1.05
C SER A 410 12.53 29.58 1.76
N LEU A 411 12.86 28.49 1.07
CA LEU A 411 13.59 27.36 1.63
C LEU A 411 14.85 27.08 0.81
N THR A 412 15.98 26.89 1.50
CA THR A 412 17.13 26.18 0.95
C THR A 412 16.94 24.70 1.23
N ALA A 413 16.47 23.95 0.24
CA ALA A 413 16.19 22.53 0.35
C ALA A 413 17.46 21.71 0.13
N GLU A 414 17.81 20.87 1.10
CA GLU A 414 18.95 19.94 1.02
C GLU A 414 18.49 18.56 0.51
N SER A 415 19.33 17.53 0.63
CA SER A 415 18.97 16.15 0.28
C SER A 415 17.92 15.53 1.23
N ALA A 416 17.87 15.99 2.49
CA ALA A 416 16.84 15.60 3.44
C ALA A 416 15.55 16.41 3.19
N PRO A 417 14.37 15.76 3.09
CA PRO A 417 13.13 16.45 2.73
C PRO A 417 12.54 17.25 3.88
N VAL A 418 12.25 18.54 3.65
CA VAL A 418 11.45 19.38 4.55
C VAL A 418 9.98 19.21 4.22
N TYR A 419 9.12 19.24 5.22
CA TYR A 419 7.66 19.14 5.05
C TYR A 419 6.97 20.45 5.38
N ILE A 420 6.04 20.84 4.53
CA ILE A 420 5.08 21.92 4.80
C ILE A 420 3.69 21.30 4.73
N THR A 421 2.86 21.53 5.75
CA THR A 421 1.45 21.10 5.75
C THR A 421 0.52 22.29 5.94
N GLY A 422 -0.72 22.17 5.47
CA GLY A 422 -1.72 23.23 5.61
C GLY A 422 -3.06 22.84 4.98
N THR A 423 -3.98 23.80 4.94
CA THR A 423 -5.29 23.69 4.27
C THR A 423 -5.52 24.87 3.33
N GLY A 424 -6.27 24.65 2.25
CA GLY A 424 -6.58 25.70 1.26
C GLY A 424 -5.34 26.28 0.56
N GLY A 425 -5.47 27.50 0.06
CA GLY A 425 -4.43 28.21 -0.69
C GLY A 425 -4.19 27.70 -2.10
N VAL A 426 -3.33 28.39 -2.85
CA VAL A 426 -3.08 28.15 -4.28
C VAL A 426 -2.28 26.87 -4.61
N LEU A 427 -1.75 26.18 -3.60
CA LEU A 427 -0.82 25.05 -3.81
C LEU A 427 -1.47 23.83 -4.48
N PRO A 428 -2.65 23.32 -4.04
CA PRO A 428 -3.25 22.13 -4.65
C PRO A 428 -3.63 22.37 -6.12
N GLY A 429 -4.25 23.51 -6.44
CA GLY A 429 -4.58 23.89 -7.82
C GLY A 429 -3.37 24.03 -8.74
N ARG A 430 -2.29 24.67 -8.27
CA ARG A 430 -1.03 24.79 -9.06
C ARG A 430 -0.41 23.41 -9.33
N ALA A 431 -0.34 22.55 -8.32
CA ALA A 431 0.20 21.19 -8.46
C ALA A 431 -0.67 20.33 -9.42
N ALA A 432 -1.99 20.37 -9.25
CA ALA A 432 -2.93 19.65 -10.11
C ALA A 432 -2.92 20.14 -11.56
N THR A 433 -2.82 21.45 -11.77
CA THR A 433 -2.72 22.06 -13.11
C THR A 433 -1.42 21.64 -13.79
N ALA A 434 -0.29 21.63 -13.08
CA ALA A 434 0.99 21.16 -13.60
C ALA A 434 0.95 19.66 -13.96
N LEU A 435 0.33 18.84 -13.11
CA LEU A 435 0.13 17.41 -13.35
C LEU A 435 -0.75 17.16 -14.58
N ALA A 436 -1.92 17.80 -14.67
CA ALA A 436 -2.82 17.68 -15.82
C ALA A 436 -2.16 18.17 -17.12
N ASN A 437 -1.39 19.25 -17.09
CA ASN A 437 -0.64 19.73 -18.25
C ASN A 437 0.40 18.69 -18.72
N SER A 438 1.17 18.13 -17.77
CA SER A 438 2.18 17.10 -18.03
C SER A 438 1.57 15.81 -18.60
N LEU A 439 0.46 15.34 -18.04
CA LEU A 439 -0.27 14.16 -18.52
C LEU A 439 -0.85 14.37 -19.93
N ALA A 440 -1.44 15.53 -20.20
CA ALA A 440 -1.92 15.87 -21.53
C ALA A 440 -0.78 15.95 -22.56
N GLY A 441 0.37 16.54 -22.18
CA GLY A 441 1.57 16.56 -23.02
C GLY A 441 2.13 15.16 -23.31
N ALA A 442 2.21 14.29 -22.30
CA ALA A 442 2.65 12.90 -22.44
C ALA A 442 1.71 12.10 -23.37
N PHE A 443 0.39 12.27 -23.23
CA PHE A 443 -0.59 11.64 -24.12
C PHE A 443 -0.45 12.11 -25.57
N LEU A 444 -0.26 13.42 -25.80
CA LEU A 444 -0.10 13.97 -27.15
C LEU A 444 1.21 13.56 -27.81
N GLY A 445 2.28 13.42 -27.02
CA GLY A 445 3.61 13.00 -27.46
C GLY A 445 3.75 11.50 -27.74
N ASN A 446 2.81 10.66 -27.28
CA ASN A 446 2.85 9.22 -27.56
C ASN A 446 2.39 8.93 -29.00
N ASP A 447 3.31 8.40 -29.81
CA ASP A 447 3.05 8.00 -31.20
C ASP A 447 2.09 6.81 -31.33
N GLU A 448 2.10 5.87 -30.39
CA GLU A 448 1.18 4.71 -30.40
C GLU A 448 -0.29 5.20 -30.38
N TYR A 449 -0.57 6.26 -29.59
CA TYR A 449 -1.92 6.83 -29.45
C TYR A 449 -2.40 7.60 -30.68
N LYS A 450 -1.53 7.89 -31.67
CA LYS A 450 -1.96 8.46 -32.96
C LYS A 450 -2.77 7.46 -33.80
N THR A 451 -2.69 6.16 -33.49
CA THR A 451 -3.48 5.11 -34.16
C THR A 451 -4.93 5.04 -33.67
N LEU A 452 -5.28 5.72 -32.56
CA LEU A 452 -6.65 5.81 -32.05
C LEU A 452 -7.46 6.79 -32.89
N THR A 453 -8.23 6.27 -33.84
CA THR A 453 -9.06 7.03 -34.79
C THR A 453 -10.37 7.56 -34.19
N LEU A 454 -10.30 8.16 -32.98
CA LEU A 454 -11.44 8.83 -32.35
C LEU A 454 -11.46 10.33 -32.68
N ASN A 455 -12.43 10.74 -33.49
CA ASN A 455 -12.65 12.14 -33.85
C ASN A 455 -12.78 13.03 -32.58
N GLY A 456 -12.11 14.18 -32.59
CA GLY A 456 -12.12 15.14 -31.48
C GLY A 456 -11.23 14.79 -30.27
N LEU A 457 -10.77 13.54 -30.09
CA LEU A 457 -10.01 13.15 -28.90
C LEU A 457 -8.71 13.95 -28.75
N ARG A 458 -7.88 13.95 -29.80
CA ARG A 458 -6.60 14.71 -29.78
C ARG A 458 -6.82 16.21 -29.73
N GLU A 459 -7.92 16.72 -30.28
CA GLU A 459 -8.29 18.14 -30.24
C GLU A 459 -8.63 18.58 -28.81
N VAL A 460 -9.48 17.82 -28.11
CA VAL A 460 -9.82 18.05 -26.70
C VAL A 460 -8.58 18.01 -25.81
N VAL A 461 -7.71 16.98 -25.94
CA VAL A 461 -6.47 16.91 -25.13
C VAL A 461 -5.50 18.04 -25.48
N THR A 462 -5.42 18.46 -26.75
CA THR A 462 -4.62 19.64 -27.16
C THR A 462 -5.15 20.92 -26.52
N ALA A 463 -6.48 21.11 -26.48
CA ALA A 463 -7.12 22.26 -25.85
C ALA A 463 -6.93 22.27 -24.32
N ILE A 464 -6.92 21.09 -23.67
CA ILE A 464 -6.59 20.93 -22.25
C ILE A 464 -5.13 21.27 -21.99
N HIS A 465 -4.20 20.81 -22.84
CA HIS A 465 -2.77 21.10 -22.70
C HIS A 465 -2.45 22.59 -22.90
N ALA A 466 -3.14 23.26 -23.83
CA ALA A 466 -2.93 24.69 -24.11
C ALA A 466 -3.38 25.61 -22.96
N GLU A 467 -4.46 25.26 -22.26
CA GLU A 467 -5.04 26.11 -21.20
C GLU A 467 -5.75 25.20 -20.17
N THR A 468 -4.96 24.57 -19.31
CA THR A 468 -5.42 23.56 -18.34
C THR A 468 -6.23 24.16 -17.19
N GLY A 469 -5.86 25.36 -16.73
CA GLY A 469 -6.53 26.05 -15.61
C GLY A 469 -7.52 27.16 -16.01
N GLY A 470 -7.55 27.59 -17.28
CA GLY A 470 -8.32 28.78 -17.71
C GLY A 470 -9.81 28.54 -17.94
N ALA A 471 -10.53 29.61 -18.35
CA ALA A 471 -11.98 29.73 -18.24
C ALA A 471 -12.79 28.64 -18.98
N SER A 472 -12.21 28.02 -20.02
CA SER A 472 -12.88 26.93 -20.76
C SER A 472 -12.64 25.52 -20.17
N GLY A 473 -11.87 25.39 -19.08
CA GLY A 473 -11.44 24.09 -18.57
C GLY A 473 -12.58 23.14 -18.22
N ARG A 474 -13.68 23.64 -17.63
CA ARG A 474 -14.86 22.82 -17.29
C ARG A 474 -15.52 22.19 -18.50
N ALA A 475 -15.67 22.95 -19.58
CA ALA A 475 -16.22 22.42 -20.84
C ALA A 475 -15.31 21.30 -21.39
N ARG A 476 -13.99 21.53 -21.40
CA ARG A 476 -13.00 20.55 -21.86
C ARG A 476 -12.93 19.30 -20.98
N PHE A 477 -13.10 19.43 -19.66
CA PHE A 477 -13.21 18.31 -18.73
C PHE A 477 -14.43 17.44 -19.06
N LEU A 478 -15.60 18.05 -19.24
CA LEU A 478 -16.82 17.34 -19.63
C LEU A 478 -16.70 16.69 -21.02
N ASP A 479 -16.01 17.33 -21.97
CA ASP A 479 -15.73 16.76 -23.29
C ASP A 479 -14.79 15.55 -23.21
N LEU A 480 -13.75 15.58 -22.35
CA LEU A 480 -12.90 14.44 -22.08
C LEU A 480 -13.69 13.26 -21.49
N LEU A 481 -14.57 13.51 -20.51
CA LEU A 481 -15.42 12.48 -19.92
C LEU A 481 -16.35 11.83 -20.96
N ARG A 482 -16.89 12.59 -21.91
CA ARG A 482 -17.72 12.08 -23.03
C ARG A 482 -16.95 11.24 -24.05
N LEU A 483 -15.62 11.28 -24.03
CA LEU A 483 -14.74 10.55 -24.95
C LEU A 483 -14.18 9.25 -24.34
N LEU A 484 -13.99 9.18 -23.02
CA LEU A 484 -13.54 7.97 -22.32
C LEU A 484 -14.31 6.70 -22.70
N PRO A 485 -15.66 6.62 -22.57
CA PRO A 485 -16.40 5.40 -22.94
C PRO A 485 -16.30 5.06 -24.44
N LYS A 486 -16.05 6.04 -25.32
CA LYS A 486 -15.87 5.79 -26.76
C LYS A 486 -14.52 5.15 -27.08
N VAL A 487 -13.47 5.42 -26.32
CA VAL A 487 -12.17 4.73 -26.47
C VAL A 487 -12.31 3.27 -26.02
N GLU A 488 -13.07 3.00 -24.96
CA GLU A 488 -13.42 1.64 -24.53
C GLU A 488 -14.30 0.93 -25.59
N GLU A 489 -15.26 1.63 -26.21
CA GLU A 489 -16.08 1.10 -27.31
C GLU A 489 -15.24 0.72 -28.54
N LEU A 490 -14.32 1.58 -28.98
CA LEU A 490 -13.39 1.26 -30.08
C LEU A 490 -12.57 -0.02 -29.79
N ARG A 491 -12.14 -0.20 -28.52
CA ARG A 491 -11.42 -1.41 -28.09
C ARG A 491 -12.32 -2.65 -28.14
N GLN A 492 -13.55 -2.55 -27.63
CA GLN A 492 -14.49 -3.68 -27.56
C GLN A 492 -14.99 -4.11 -28.94
N ASN A 493 -15.16 -3.17 -29.87
CA ASN A 493 -15.52 -3.43 -31.26
C ASN A 493 -14.33 -3.93 -32.12
N GLY A 494 -13.13 -4.10 -31.54
CA GLY A 494 -11.92 -4.51 -32.26
C GLY A 494 -11.34 -3.44 -33.20
N GLN A 495 -11.83 -2.20 -33.12
CA GLN A 495 -11.39 -1.07 -33.95
C GLN A 495 -10.10 -0.42 -33.43
N ALA A 496 -9.77 -0.64 -32.15
CA ALA A 496 -8.51 -0.25 -31.54
C ALA A 496 -7.85 -1.45 -30.82
N PRO A 497 -6.55 -1.73 -31.04
CA PRO A 497 -5.85 -2.81 -30.32
C PRO A 497 -5.84 -2.56 -28.81
N ALA A 498 -6.04 -3.62 -28.01
CA ALA A 498 -6.01 -3.53 -26.55
C ALA A 498 -4.70 -2.93 -26.02
N HIS A 499 -3.57 -3.27 -26.66
CA HIS A 499 -2.25 -2.76 -26.28
C HIS A 499 -2.05 -1.25 -26.51
N THR A 500 -2.94 -0.60 -27.26
CA THR A 500 -2.95 0.86 -27.46
C THR A 500 -4.06 1.52 -26.66
N ALA A 501 -5.27 0.94 -26.69
CA ALA A 501 -6.45 1.52 -26.07
C ALA A 501 -6.42 1.50 -24.54
N LEU A 502 -5.87 0.44 -23.91
CA LEU A 502 -5.82 0.34 -22.44
C LEU A 502 -4.79 1.32 -21.82
N PRO A 503 -3.55 1.46 -22.32
CA PRO A 503 -2.65 2.53 -21.85
C PRO A 503 -3.23 3.92 -22.08
N ALA A 504 -3.86 4.17 -23.24
CA ALA A 504 -4.50 5.45 -23.53
C ALA A 504 -5.65 5.76 -22.56
N LEU A 505 -6.52 4.79 -22.27
CA LEU A 505 -7.58 4.93 -21.26
C LEU A 505 -7.03 5.20 -19.86
N HIS A 506 -5.92 4.56 -19.48
CA HIS A 506 -5.25 4.84 -18.21
C HIS A 506 -4.73 6.29 -18.13
N ASP A 507 -4.02 6.75 -19.17
CA ASP A 507 -3.46 8.10 -19.21
C ASP A 507 -4.55 9.18 -19.25
N LEU A 508 -5.64 8.95 -20.01
CA LEU A 508 -6.80 9.84 -20.05
C LEU A 508 -7.56 9.87 -18.73
N ALA A 509 -7.66 8.73 -18.02
CA ALA A 509 -8.26 8.69 -16.69
C ALA A 509 -7.37 9.39 -15.64
N ALA A 510 -6.04 9.24 -15.71
CA ALA A 510 -5.12 10.01 -14.88
C ALA A 510 -5.24 11.51 -15.13
N LEU A 511 -5.39 11.93 -16.40
CA LEU A 511 -5.67 13.32 -16.77
C LEU A 511 -7.01 13.80 -16.20
N ALA A 512 -8.09 13.03 -16.36
CA ALA A 512 -9.40 13.36 -15.81
C ALA A 512 -9.38 13.49 -14.28
N ARG A 513 -8.63 12.62 -13.58
CA ARG A 513 -8.40 12.69 -12.14
C ARG A 513 -7.66 13.97 -11.72
N ALA A 514 -6.63 14.36 -12.47
CA ALA A 514 -5.94 15.63 -12.24
C ALA A 514 -6.86 16.84 -12.50
N LEU A 515 -7.76 16.77 -13.48
CA LEU A 515 -8.75 17.81 -13.74
C LEU A 515 -9.84 17.89 -12.65
N CYS A 516 -10.22 16.78 -11.99
CA CYS A 516 -11.12 16.83 -10.82
C CYS A 516 -10.56 17.73 -9.70
N LEU A 517 -9.24 17.69 -9.48
CA LEU A 517 -8.53 18.57 -8.53
C LEU A 517 -8.54 20.03 -8.98
N VAL A 518 -8.38 20.30 -10.29
CA VAL A 518 -8.43 21.65 -10.87
C VAL A 518 -9.83 22.26 -10.77
N GLU A 519 -10.88 21.46 -10.95
CA GLU A 519 -12.26 21.93 -10.76
C GLU A 519 -12.55 22.24 -9.28
N ASP A 520 -12.04 21.45 -8.34
CA ASP A 520 -12.17 21.71 -6.90
C ASP A 520 -11.51 23.02 -6.46
N ASP A 521 -10.32 23.33 -6.99
CA ASP A 521 -9.59 24.59 -6.75
C ASP A 521 -10.36 25.83 -7.23
N ARG A 522 -11.22 25.68 -8.25
CA ARG A 522 -12.13 26.76 -8.69
C ARG A 522 -13.29 27.02 -7.74
N GLY A 523 -13.67 26.05 -6.92
CA GLY A 523 -14.77 26.15 -5.95
C GLY A 523 -16.19 26.31 -6.56
N GLU A 524 -16.33 26.44 -7.87
CA GLU A 524 -17.63 26.55 -8.53
C GLU A 524 -18.35 25.19 -8.56
N LEU A 525 -19.51 25.09 -7.89
CA LEU A 525 -20.35 23.89 -7.89
C LEU A 525 -20.81 23.51 -9.31
N PHE A 526 -20.91 22.20 -9.57
CA PHE A 526 -21.59 21.68 -10.74
C PHE A 526 -23.10 21.92 -10.63
N LEU A 527 -23.77 22.13 -11.77
CA LEU A 527 -25.23 22.31 -11.83
C LEU A 527 -26.00 21.02 -11.51
N GLU A 528 -25.37 19.87 -11.69
CA GLU A 528 -25.97 18.56 -11.53
C GLU A 528 -25.73 18.02 -10.11
N PRO A 529 -26.77 17.55 -9.39
CA PRO A 529 -26.61 16.98 -8.05
C PRO A 529 -25.83 15.66 -8.05
N LEU A 530 -24.89 15.52 -7.10
CA LEU A 530 -24.10 14.29 -6.89
C LEU A 530 -24.97 13.01 -6.85
N ASN A 531 -26.09 13.05 -6.13
CA ASN A 531 -26.97 11.90 -5.96
C ASN A 531 -27.58 11.42 -7.29
N ASP A 532 -27.85 12.33 -8.23
CA ASP A 532 -28.44 11.98 -9.54
C ASP A 532 -27.39 11.29 -10.44
N ILE A 533 -26.12 11.67 -10.29
CA ILE A 533 -24.97 11.05 -10.97
C ILE A 533 -24.73 9.65 -10.40
N ILE A 534 -24.71 9.51 -9.07
CA ILE A 534 -24.56 8.21 -8.38
C ILE A 534 -25.70 7.26 -8.77
N ALA A 535 -26.96 7.72 -8.79
CA ALA A 535 -28.10 6.90 -9.18
C ALA A 535 -27.97 6.33 -10.60
N ARG A 536 -27.44 7.11 -11.56
CA ARG A 536 -27.14 6.61 -12.91
C ARG A 536 -25.99 5.59 -12.91
N CYS A 537 -24.96 5.80 -12.11
CA CYS A 537 -23.89 4.80 -11.93
C CYS A 537 -24.44 3.48 -11.37
N GLU A 538 -25.38 3.52 -10.43
CA GLU A 538 -26.06 2.32 -9.90
C GLU A 538 -26.94 1.63 -10.95
N GLU A 539 -27.70 2.40 -11.74
CA GLU A 539 -28.53 1.87 -12.83
C GLU A 539 -27.66 1.13 -13.87
N LEU A 540 -26.57 1.75 -14.31
CA LEU A 540 -25.64 1.18 -15.29
C LEU A 540 -24.95 -0.10 -14.76
N GLN A 541 -24.58 -0.12 -13.47
CA GLN A 541 -24.09 -1.34 -12.81
C GLN A 541 -25.15 -2.45 -12.76
N SER A 542 -26.40 -2.10 -12.43
CA SER A 542 -27.51 -3.05 -12.37
C SER A 542 -27.82 -3.64 -13.75
N LEU A 543 -27.79 -2.83 -14.81
CA LEU A 543 -27.95 -3.27 -16.20
C LEU A 543 -26.84 -4.24 -16.62
N TYR A 544 -25.58 -3.98 -16.22
CA TYR A 544 -24.47 -4.91 -16.48
C TYR A 544 -24.66 -6.25 -15.75
N LEU A 545 -24.96 -6.21 -14.44
CA LEU A 545 -25.14 -7.40 -13.60
C LEU A 545 -26.37 -8.25 -13.97
N THR A 546 -27.40 -7.64 -14.56
CA THR A 546 -28.60 -8.35 -15.02
C THR A 546 -28.52 -8.80 -16.48
N GLY A 547 -27.70 -8.13 -17.30
CA GLY A 547 -27.50 -8.46 -18.71
C GLY A 547 -26.42 -9.51 -18.99
N THR A 548 -25.51 -9.75 -18.03
CA THR A 548 -24.40 -10.72 -18.19
C THR A 548 -24.69 -12.06 -17.52
N THR A 549 -24.43 -13.16 -18.24
CA THR A 549 -24.36 -14.49 -17.62
C THR A 549 -23.00 -14.66 -16.94
N ALA A 550 -22.94 -15.28 -15.76
CA ALA A 550 -21.68 -15.58 -15.09
C ALA A 550 -20.71 -16.34 -16.01
N HIS A 551 -19.46 -15.90 -16.08
CA HIS A 551 -18.37 -16.58 -16.80
C HIS A 551 -17.42 -17.18 -15.75
N ASP A 552 -17.08 -18.46 -15.88
CA ASP A 552 -16.16 -19.13 -14.94
C ASP A 552 -14.66 -18.82 -15.21
N ASP A 553 -14.35 -18.17 -16.34
CA ASP A 553 -12.98 -17.92 -16.84
C ASP A 553 -12.31 -16.63 -16.28
N GLY A 554 -12.41 -16.42 -14.97
CA GLY A 554 -11.65 -15.39 -14.25
C GLY A 554 -12.06 -13.92 -14.53
N PRO A 555 -11.34 -12.94 -13.93
CA PRO A 555 -11.80 -11.56 -13.89
C PRO A 555 -11.72 -10.88 -15.27
N THR A 556 -12.89 -10.67 -15.86
CA THR A 556 -13.06 -10.01 -17.17
C THR A 556 -12.83 -8.50 -17.09
N ARG A 557 -12.65 -7.84 -18.25
CA ARG A 557 -12.61 -6.36 -18.33
C ARG A 557 -13.87 -5.70 -17.76
N GLY A 558 -15.04 -6.35 -17.89
CA GLY A 558 -16.29 -5.85 -17.33
C GLY A 558 -16.32 -5.90 -15.79
N GLU A 559 -15.73 -6.94 -15.18
CA GLU A 559 -15.56 -7.00 -13.73
C GLU A 559 -14.58 -5.93 -13.22
N TRP A 560 -13.49 -5.67 -13.95
CA TRP A 560 -12.59 -4.56 -13.62
C TRP A 560 -13.30 -3.21 -13.70
N LEU A 561 -14.06 -2.95 -14.78
CA LEU A 561 -14.86 -1.73 -14.92
C LEU A 561 -15.86 -1.60 -13.77
N LEU A 562 -16.54 -2.68 -13.37
CA LEU A 562 -17.49 -2.70 -12.27
C LEU A 562 -16.81 -2.38 -10.92
N SER A 563 -15.62 -2.93 -10.69
CA SER A 563 -14.80 -2.63 -9.52
C SER A 563 -14.36 -1.16 -9.49
N GLU A 564 -13.94 -0.59 -10.62
CA GLU A 564 -13.45 0.78 -10.71
C GLU A 564 -14.59 1.80 -10.57
N VAL A 565 -15.76 1.55 -11.16
CA VAL A 565 -16.97 2.38 -10.97
C VAL A 565 -17.36 2.42 -9.49
N ARG A 566 -17.42 1.28 -8.80
CA ARG A 566 -17.70 1.23 -7.36
C ARG A 566 -16.68 2.02 -6.56
N ARG A 567 -15.39 1.78 -6.82
CA ARG A 567 -14.29 2.48 -6.15
C ARG A 567 -14.38 4.01 -6.30
N LEU A 568 -14.82 4.50 -7.47
CA LEU A 568 -15.02 5.93 -7.73
C LEU A 568 -16.30 6.48 -7.08
N VAL A 569 -17.39 5.70 -7.00
CA VAL A 569 -18.61 6.08 -6.27
C VAL A 569 -18.32 6.17 -4.76
N ASP A 570 -17.71 5.15 -4.16
CA ASP A 570 -17.30 5.12 -2.75
C ASP A 570 -16.39 6.33 -2.42
N GLU A 571 -15.48 6.69 -3.34
CA GLU A 571 -14.60 7.84 -3.22
C GLU A 571 -15.36 9.17 -3.31
N ALA A 572 -16.31 9.31 -4.24
CA ALA A 572 -17.16 10.50 -4.36
C ALA A 572 -18.02 10.72 -3.10
N GLU A 573 -18.61 9.66 -2.54
CA GLU A 573 -19.35 9.74 -1.27
C GLU A 573 -18.46 10.15 -0.11
N ALA A 574 -17.26 9.58 0.00
CA ALA A 574 -16.29 9.95 1.03
C ALA A 574 -15.83 11.42 0.90
N LEU A 575 -15.72 11.94 -0.33
CA LEU A 575 -15.40 13.34 -0.60
C LEU A 575 -16.54 14.29 -0.21
N GLU A 576 -17.80 13.95 -0.48
CA GLU A 576 -18.97 14.74 -0.02
C GLU A 576 -19.06 14.74 1.52
N GLN A 577 -18.84 13.59 2.16
CA GLN A 577 -18.76 13.49 3.63
C GLN A 577 -17.62 14.34 4.21
N ALA A 578 -16.53 14.51 3.45
CA ALA A 578 -15.42 15.40 3.80
C ALA A 578 -15.66 16.89 3.40
N GLY A 579 -16.86 17.25 2.93
CA GLY A 579 -17.25 18.61 2.56
C GLY A 579 -16.84 19.05 1.15
N ARG A 580 -16.19 18.18 0.37
CA ARG A 580 -15.49 18.54 -0.87
C ARG A 580 -16.35 18.27 -2.11
N ARG A 581 -17.46 18.99 -2.17
CA ARG A 581 -18.58 18.79 -3.11
C ARG A 581 -18.21 18.85 -4.58
N VAL A 582 -17.27 19.74 -4.93
CA VAL A 582 -16.87 19.96 -6.33
C VAL A 582 -16.06 18.76 -6.83
N GLU A 583 -15.03 18.33 -6.09
CA GLU A 583 -14.33 17.09 -6.43
C GLU A 583 -15.25 15.86 -6.35
N ALA A 584 -16.11 15.74 -5.34
CA ALA A 584 -17.07 14.64 -5.22
C ALA A 584 -17.91 14.49 -6.49
N SER A 585 -18.48 15.60 -6.98
CA SER A 585 -19.25 15.65 -8.22
C SER A 585 -18.40 15.29 -9.43
N ALA A 586 -17.18 15.85 -9.55
CA ALA A 586 -16.28 15.56 -10.67
C ALA A 586 -15.83 14.08 -10.72
N VAL A 587 -15.56 13.48 -9.56
CA VAL A 587 -15.21 12.05 -9.42
C VAL A 587 -16.42 11.16 -9.73
N ALA A 588 -17.63 11.54 -9.33
CA ALA A 588 -18.85 10.84 -9.72
C ALA A 588 -19.11 10.91 -11.24
N MET A 589 -18.86 12.05 -11.89
CA MET A 589 -18.95 12.16 -13.36
C MET A 589 -17.92 11.28 -14.07
N LEU A 590 -16.71 11.12 -13.50
CA LEU A 590 -15.73 10.15 -13.98
C LEU A 590 -16.18 8.69 -13.75
N ALA A 591 -16.85 8.41 -12.62
CA ALA A 591 -17.47 7.11 -12.36
C ALA A 591 -18.55 6.80 -13.41
N GLU A 592 -19.38 7.79 -13.76
CA GLU A 592 -20.41 7.65 -14.79
C GLU A 592 -19.80 7.38 -16.19
N ALA A 593 -18.74 8.11 -16.55
CA ALA A 593 -18.02 7.88 -17.80
C ALA A 593 -17.49 6.45 -17.92
N TRP A 594 -17.00 5.86 -16.81
CA TRP A 594 -16.62 4.45 -16.75
C TRP A 594 -17.83 3.50 -16.76
N ALA A 595 -18.91 3.86 -16.07
CA ALA A 595 -20.14 3.06 -16.01
C ALA A 595 -20.83 2.95 -17.38
N GLN A 596 -20.72 3.97 -18.24
CA GLN A 596 -21.15 3.89 -19.64
C GLN A 596 -20.37 2.80 -20.41
N GLY A 597 -19.10 2.56 -20.08
CA GLY A 597 -18.30 1.45 -20.61
C GLY A 597 -18.83 0.05 -20.23
N LEU A 598 -19.56 -0.08 -19.11
CA LEU A 598 -20.23 -1.33 -18.73
C LEU A 598 -21.37 -1.69 -19.67
N VAL A 599 -22.07 -0.70 -20.24
CA VAL A 599 -23.17 -0.93 -21.20
C VAL A 599 -22.65 -1.48 -22.52
N VAL A 600 -21.43 -1.12 -22.91
CA VAL A 600 -20.77 -1.74 -24.06
C VAL A 600 -20.32 -3.15 -23.68
N ALA A 601 -19.72 -3.32 -22.50
CA ALA A 601 -19.22 -4.61 -22.02
C ALA A 601 -20.33 -5.68 -21.86
N SER A 602 -21.55 -5.29 -21.48
CA SER A 602 -22.70 -6.21 -21.40
C SER A 602 -23.23 -6.68 -22.75
N LYS A 603 -22.86 -6.01 -23.84
CA LYS A 603 -23.28 -6.34 -25.22
C LYS A 603 -22.20 -7.08 -26.01
N ALA A 604 -20.98 -7.17 -25.49
CA ALA A 604 -19.90 -7.88 -26.14
C ALA A 604 -20.19 -9.40 -26.16
N PRO A 605 -20.14 -10.08 -27.33
CA PRO A 605 -20.25 -11.53 -27.36
C PRO A 605 -19.06 -12.16 -26.64
N ALA A 606 -19.30 -13.29 -25.96
CA ALA A 606 -18.25 -14.05 -25.28
C ALA A 606 -17.09 -14.31 -26.25
N ALA A 607 -15.89 -13.84 -25.89
CA ALA A 607 -14.74 -13.91 -26.77
C ALA A 607 -14.41 -15.38 -27.07
N ALA A 608 -14.47 -15.76 -28.35
CA ALA A 608 -13.90 -17.03 -28.79
C ALA A 608 -12.41 -17.05 -28.37
N PRO A 609 -11.90 -18.19 -27.84
CA PRO A 609 -10.50 -18.28 -27.44
C PRO A 609 -9.60 -17.87 -28.61
N PRO A 610 -8.52 -17.11 -28.37
CA PRO A 610 -7.72 -16.54 -29.44
C PRO A 610 -7.25 -17.65 -30.37
N ALA A 611 -7.72 -17.61 -31.61
CA ALA A 611 -7.18 -18.45 -32.66
C ALA A 611 -5.68 -18.14 -32.73
N LEU A 612 -4.86 -19.15 -32.39
CA LEU A 612 -3.42 -19.07 -32.45
C LEU A 612 -3.03 -18.49 -33.81
N ALA A 613 -2.52 -17.26 -33.83
CA ALA A 613 -1.95 -16.68 -35.03
C ALA A 613 -0.88 -17.67 -35.52
N PRO A 614 -0.94 -18.14 -36.77
CA PRO A 614 -0.03 -19.18 -37.23
C PRO A 614 1.40 -18.67 -37.08
N ALA A 615 2.17 -19.35 -36.22
CA ALA A 615 3.56 -19.00 -35.98
C ALA A 615 4.30 -18.95 -37.33
N ALA A 616 5.08 -17.89 -37.55
CA ALA A 616 5.93 -17.79 -38.72
C ALA A 616 6.82 -19.03 -38.78
N ALA A 617 6.67 -19.80 -39.86
CA ALA A 617 7.31 -21.11 -39.96
C ALA A 617 8.85 -20.97 -39.90
N PRO A 618 9.55 -21.73 -39.05
CA PRO A 618 11.01 -21.81 -39.14
C PRO A 618 11.41 -22.41 -40.48
N ALA A 619 12.51 -21.92 -41.05
CA ALA A 619 13.03 -22.42 -42.33
C ALA A 619 13.35 -23.93 -42.23
N PRO A 620 13.06 -24.71 -43.29
CA PRO A 620 13.15 -26.17 -43.22
C PRO A 620 14.61 -26.64 -43.16
N PRO A 621 14.98 -27.51 -42.19
CA PRO A 621 16.22 -28.28 -42.29
C PRO A 621 16.12 -29.31 -43.42
N PRO A 622 17.24 -29.70 -44.06
CA PRO A 622 17.22 -30.63 -45.18
C PRO A 622 16.78 -32.04 -44.75
N ALA A 623 16.00 -32.69 -45.62
CA ALA A 623 15.36 -33.96 -45.32
C ALA A 623 16.32 -35.15 -45.41
N GLU A 624 16.31 -36.01 -44.38
CA GLU A 624 16.78 -37.39 -44.51
C GLU A 624 15.73 -38.40 -44.01
N LYS A 625 15.54 -39.42 -44.86
CA LYS A 625 14.57 -40.54 -44.89
C LYS A 625 13.79 -40.95 -43.63
N ALA A 626 12.51 -41.26 -43.90
CA ALA A 626 11.57 -41.89 -42.98
C ALA A 626 11.85 -43.37 -42.68
N ALA A 627 11.48 -43.80 -41.47
CA ALA A 627 11.08 -45.16 -41.16
C ALA A 627 9.93 -45.16 -40.14
N ALA A 628 8.88 -45.91 -40.44
CA ALA A 628 7.73 -46.26 -39.59
C ALA A 628 7.29 -47.68 -40.01
N PRO A 629 6.41 -48.42 -39.29
CA PRO A 629 5.59 -48.01 -38.13
C PRO A 629 5.54 -49.04 -36.97
N ALA A 630 4.85 -48.69 -35.88
CA ALA A 630 4.04 -49.64 -35.10
C ALA A 630 2.98 -48.88 -34.27
N ALA A 631 1.75 -49.39 -34.22
CA ALA A 631 0.62 -48.76 -33.53
C ALA A 631 0.21 -49.57 -32.28
N ALA A 632 -0.29 -48.88 -31.23
CA ALA A 632 -1.00 -49.52 -30.12
C ALA A 632 -2.07 -48.61 -29.52
N ALA A 633 -3.23 -49.21 -29.26
CA ALA A 633 -4.52 -48.59 -28.94
C ALA A 633 -4.62 -47.77 -27.64
N LYS A 634 -5.60 -46.86 -27.64
CA LYS A 634 -6.14 -46.15 -26.47
C LYS A 634 -7.42 -46.85 -25.99
N PRO A 635 -7.55 -47.27 -24.72
CA PRO A 635 -8.83 -47.76 -24.18
C PRO A 635 -9.75 -46.59 -23.79
N ALA A 636 -11.03 -46.71 -24.10
CA ALA A 636 -12.10 -45.90 -23.51
C ALA A 636 -12.80 -46.70 -22.40
N GLN A 637 -13.31 -46.02 -21.37
CA GLN A 637 -14.22 -46.62 -20.39
C GLN A 637 -15.55 -45.86 -20.36
N ALA A 638 -16.63 -46.64 -20.33
CA ALA A 638 -18.01 -46.18 -20.20
C ALA A 638 -18.50 -46.37 -18.74
N PRO A 639 -19.57 -45.68 -18.30
CA PRO A 639 -19.92 -45.57 -16.88
C PRO A 639 -20.72 -46.76 -16.33
N ALA A 640 -20.59 -47.00 -15.02
CA ALA A 640 -21.38 -47.96 -14.25
C ALA A 640 -22.33 -47.26 -13.25
N LYS A 641 -23.35 -48.00 -12.80
CA LYS A 641 -24.61 -47.51 -12.17
C LYS A 641 -24.73 -47.81 -10.66
N ASP A 642 -25.58 -47.01 -9.99
CA ASP A 642 -26.50 -47.31 -8.85
C ASP A 642 -25.91 -47.97 -7.57
N SER A 643 -26.29 -47.70 -6.31
CA SER A 643 -27.44 -47.06 -5.61
C SER A 643 -27.03 -46.81 -4.11
N PRO A 644 -27.90 -46.36 -3.17
CA PRO A 644 -28.86 -45.25 -3.18
C PRO A 644 -28.65 -44.27 -1.98
N ALA A 645 -29.30 -43.09 -2.00
CA ALA A 645 -29.33 -42.15 -0.87
C ALA A 645 -30.76 -42.04 -0.26
N PRO A 646 -30.92 -41.79 1.05
CA PRO A 646 -32.23 -41.79 1.71
C PRO A 646 -33.01 -40.49 1.47
N GLU A 647 -34.34 -40.62 1.31
CA GLU A 647 -35.27 -39.51 1.10
C GLU A 647 -35.44 -38.60 2.34
N LYS A 648 -35.66 -37.30 2.10
CA LYS A 648 -36.24 -36.34 3.04
C LYS A 648 -37.31 -35.49 2.33
N PRO A 649 -38.28 -34.89 3.07
CA PRO A 649 -39.56 -34.48 2.49
C PRO A 649 -39.49 -33.28 1.56
N ALA A 650 -40.40 -33.23 0.58
CA ALA A 650 -40.56 -32.11 -0.34
C ALA A 650 -40.95 -30.81 0.39
N GLY A 651 -40.31 -29.70 0.02
CA GLY A 651 -40.65 -28.33 0.48
C GLY A 651 -39.51 -27.54 1.14
N GLU A 652 -38.33 -28.14 1.33
CA GLU A 652 -37.17 -27.52 1.98
C GLU A 652 -36.07 -27.18 0.95
N VAL A 653 -35.76 -25.89 0.80
CA VAL A 653 -34.71 -25.35 -0.09
C VAL A 653 -33.58 -24.79 0.77
N VAL A 654 -32.33 -25.14 0.48
CA VAL A 654 -31.15 -24.55 1.13
C VAL A 654 -30.59 -23.44 0.26
N HIS A 655 -30.54 -22.23 0.81
CA HIS A 655 -29.93 -21.05 0.21
C HIS A 655 -28.56 -20.81 0.83
N VAL A 656 -27.51 -20.73 0.00
CA VAL A 656 -26.18 -20.32 0.44
C VAL A 656 -26.10 -18.80 0.32
N VAL A 657 -25.84 -18.11 1.44
CA VAL A 657 -25.71 -16.65 1.51
C VAL A 657 -24.52 -16.20 0.66
N VAL A 658 -24.74 -15.30 -0.30
CA VAL A 658 -23.66 -14.68 -1.08
C VAL A 658 -23.48 -13.20 -0.71
N SER A 659 -22.44 -12.56 -1.25
CA SER A 659 -22.16 -11.14 -0.97
C SER A 659 -23.36 -10.25 -1.32
N GLY A 660 -23.81 -9.43 -0.35
CA GLY A 660 -24.94 -8.52 -0.51
C GLY A 660 -26.32 -9.09 -0.18
N ASP A 661 -26.42 -10.37 0.18
CA ASP A 661 -27.64 -10.96 0.75
C ASP A 661 -27.89 -10.46 2.19
N ASN A 662 -29.16 -10.33 2.55
CA ASN A 662 -29.61 -10.04 3.92
C ASN A 662 -30.97 -10.72 4.16
N PRO A 663 -31.42 -10.88 5.43
CA PRO A 663 -32.65 -11.62 5.72
C PRO A 663 -33.88 -11.09 4.97
N SER A 664 -33.98 -9.78 4.73
CA SER A 664 -35.07 -9.17 3.95
C SER A 664 -35.01 -9.51 2.47
N LYS A 665 -33.83 -9.42 1.83
CA LYS A 665 -33.63 -9.79 0.43
C LYS A 665 -33.86 -11.28 0.19
N ILE A 666 -33.35 -12.14 1.08
CA ILE A 666 -33.53 -13.59 0.99
C ILE A 666 -35.00 -13.95 1.18
N ALA A 667 -35.67 -13.41 2.20
CA ALA A 667 -37.09 -13.67 2.44
C ALA A 667 -37.95 -13.25 1.23
N ALA A 668 -37.70 -12.06 0.67
CA ALA A 668 -38.37 -11.59 -0.55
C ALA A 668 -38.11 -12.50 -1.77
N LYS A 669 -36.85 -12.92 -1.99
CA LYS A 669 -36.44 -13.80 -3.09
C LYS A 669 -37.17 -15.15 -3.10
N TYR A 670 -37.54 -15.67 -1.93
CA TYR A 670 -38.22 -16.95 -1.79
C TYR A 670 -39.71 -16.85 -1.41
N GLY A 671 -40.28 -15.64 -1.37
CA GLY A 671 -41.70 -15.41 -1.10
C GLY A 671 -42.13 -15.70 0.35
N VAL A 672 -41.22 -15.59 1.32
CA VAL A 672 -41.47 -15.86 2.75
C VAL A 672 -41.30 -14.59 3.58
N THR A 673 -41.78 -14.57 4.82
CA THR A 673 -41.55 -13.45 5.74
C THR A 673 -40.17 -13.57 6.39
N VAL A 674 -39.56 -12.42 6.73
CA VAL A 674 -38.25 -12.38 7.43
C VAL A 674 -38.28 -13.13 8.74
N ASP A 675 -39.37 -13.00 9.51
CA ASP A 675 -39.52 -13.64 10.81
C ASP A 675 -39.59 -15.17 10.69
N ASN A 676 -40.23 -15.69 9.63
CA ASN A 676 -40.22 -17.12 9.31
C ASN A 676 -38.80 -17.59 8.94
N LEU A 677 -38.12 -16.89 8.02
CA LEU A 677 -36.75 -17.22 7.59
C LEU A 677 -35.78 -17.26 8.78
N LEU A 678 -35.86 -16.29 9.68
CA LEU A 678 -35.03 -16.23 10.89
C LEU A 678 -35.37 -17.40 11.83
N SER A 679 -36.65 -17.70 12.04
CA SER A 679 -37.08 -18.79 12.94
C SER A 679 -36.62 -20.18 12.49
N TRP A 680 -36.67 -20.47 11.17
CA TRP A 680 -36.24 -21.78 10.63
C TRP A 680 -34.73 -22.03 10.78
N ASN A 681 -33.95 -20.95 10.93
CA ASN A 681 -32.49 -20.98 11.02
C ASN A 681 -31.97 -20.66 12.42
N ASN A 682 -32.85 -20.57 13.43
CA ASN A 682 -32.52 -20.17 14.81
C ASN A 682 -31.80 -18.80 14.92
N LEU A 683 -32.06 -17.89 13.98
CA LEU A 683 -31.46 -16.56 13.95
C LEU A 683 -32.34 -15.53 14.66
N LYS A 684 -31.71 -14.49 15.22
CA LYS A 684 -32.39 -13.33 15.82
C LYS A 684 -32.34 -12.15 14.85
N LYS A 685 -33.19 -11.13 15.04
CA LYS A 685 -33.17 -9.90 14.21
C LYS A 685 -31.84 -9.12 14.28
N SER A 686 -31.01 -9.40 15.30
CA SER A 686 -29.66 -8.85 15.47
C SER A 686 -28.54 -9.78 14.96
N SER A 687 -28.86 -10.98 14.46
CA SER A 687 -27.87 -11.91 13.91
C SER A 687 -27.35 -11.39 12.56
N ARG A 688 -26.03 -11.41 12.38
CA ARG A 688 -25.40 -11.15 11.08
C ARG A 688 -25.31 -12.46 10.30
N LEU A 689 -25.59 -12.39 9.00
CA LEU A 689 -25.33 -13.48 8.05
C LEU A 689 -23.93 -13.32 7.47
N ASN A 690 -23.18 -14.41 7.39
CA ASN A 690 -21.87 -14.46 6.74
C ASN A 690 -22.00 -15.09 5.35
N ILE A 691 -21.11 -14.70 4.44
CA ILE A 691 -21.01 -15.31 3.11
C ILE A 691 -20.62 -16.79 3.27
N GLY A 692 -21.40 -17.68 2.65
CA GLY A 692 -21.27 -19.14 2.79
C GLY A 692 -22.25 -19.78 3.78
N ASP A 693 -22.96 -19.01 4.61
CA ASP A 693 -23.97 -19.54 5.53
C ASP A 693 -25.08 -20.27 4.76
N LYS A 694 -25.49 -21.44 5.27
CA LYS A 694 -26.55 -22.28 4.67
C LYS A 694 -27.87 -22.06 5.39
N LEU A 695 -28.78 -21.32 4.77
CA LEU A 695 -30.10 -21.05 5.30
C LEU A 695 -31.16 -21.99 4.73
N VAL A 696 -31.88 -22.65 5.63
CA VAL A 696 -33.03 -23.50 5.37
C VAL A 696 -34.27 -22.65 5.13
N ILE A 697 -34.93 -22.87 4.00
CA ILE A 697 -36.12 -22.14 3.57
C ILE A 697 -37.24 -23.14 3.30
N ARG A 698 -38.38 -22.98 3.97
CA ARG A 698 -39.53 -23.89 3.87
C ARG A 698 -40.65 -23.21 3.13
N GLN A 699 -40.96 -23.64 1.90
CA GLN A 699 -42.03 -23.01 1.11
C GLN A 699 -43.39 -23.58 1.51
N PRO A 700 -44.35 -22.77 1.98
CA PRO A 700 -45.75 -23.18 2.06
C PRO A 700 -46.32 -23.32 0.65
N GLY A 701 -47.12 -24.37 0.41
CA GLY A 701 -47.71 -24.67 -0.89
C GLY A 701 -48.59 -23.54 -1.45
N LYS A 702 -48.46 -23.31 -2.76
CA LYS A 702 -49.07 -22.21 -3.53
C LYS A 702 -50.61 -22.24 -3.55
N MET A 703 -51.26 -21.13 -3.16
CA MET A 703 -52.68 -20.81 -3.46
C MET A 703 -52.87 -19.28 -3.65
N PRO A 704 -53.99 -18.78 -4.21
CA PRO A 704 -53.93 -17.75 -5.26
C PRO A 704 -54.21 -16.30 -4.82
N GLU A 705 -53.96 -15.39 -5.77
CA GLU A 705 -54.03 -13.92 -5.70
C GLU A 705 -55.46 -13.34 -5.76
N ALA A 706 -55.73 -12.29 -4.96
CA ALA A 706 -56.75 -11.22 -5.15
C ALA A 706 -56.70 -10.20 -3.98
N PRO A 707 -57.31 -9.00 -4.07
CA PRO A 707 -57.26 -8.00 -5.15
C PRO A 707 -56.88 -6.57 -4.62
N LYS A 708 -56.81 -5.55 -5.49
CA LYS A 708 -56.42 -4.16 -5.12
C LYS A 708 -57.51 -3.35 -4.38
N THR A 709 -57.11 -2.68 -3.29
CA THR A 709 -57.69 -1.43 -2.69
C THR A 709 -56.75 -0.95 -1.54
N GLY A 710 -56.78 0.28 -1.03
CA GLY A 710 -57.50 1.50 -1.48
C GLY A 710 -57.57 2.64 -0.44
N SER A 711 -56.57 3.55 -0.41
CA SER A 711 -56.51 4.86 0.31
C SER A 711 -57.00 4.96 1.78
N SER A 712 -56.11 5.38 2.71
CA SER A 712 -56.46 6.45 3.67
C SER A 712 -55.22 7.06 4.36
N ARG A 713 -55.32 8.35 4.70
CA ARG A 713 -54.35 9.16 5.46
C ARG A 713 -54.43 8.92 6.98
N ARG A 714 -53.35 9.35 7.65
CA ARG A 714 -53.21 9.94 9.01
C ARG A 714 -52.19 9.15 9.86
N ARG A 715 -51.30 9.79 10.61
CA ARG A 715 -51.18 11.23 10.93
C ARG A 715 -49.73 11.66 11.04
#